data_AF-A0A0V1E360-F1
#
_entry.id   AF-A0A0V1E360-F1
#
_cell.length_a   1.000
_cell.length_b   1.000
_cell.length_c   1.000
_cell.angle_alpha   90.00
_cell.angle_beta   90.00
_cell.angle_gamma   90.00
#
_symmetry.space_group_name_H-M   'P 1'
#
loop_
_entity.id
_entity.type
_entity.pdbx_description
1 polymer ?
#
loop_
_entity_poly.entity_id
_entity_poly.type
_entity_poly.pdbx_seq_one_letter_code
_entity_poly.pdbx_strand_id
1 'polypeptide(L)'
;LQLGCWIDIRVVQMANLSHDYASNQDFVKVRRFGDKLTAYNHGGSKMTDSTIYRIGIYGWRKRCLYAMILLLIVLIVANITVTFWIMSIMGFTLDGIGGMRISKAKIEVTGEAEFVNAVYLQRLSSASKVPMFIESDRAVQLTARDKTGNISSRLVLKDNQIQAICDRFEVVNRDGKAVFSATENEVAVRVENLRIISEGGSVFDGSIQTSVIRPEADMPLLLESPTRGMEVRVAQDMEILSRAGDIKAEALHNVVFQSTEGEIVLSSPNIYVDRLMRGTEKGHMQYQVCLCENGRLFLAHNGVDCRASSDVCEYRWLLKLLCFSTAVRFLLVTYSQLQDYFFDVKFTDVDYTVMMDAAQLMARGQSPYERQTYRYTPTFAWLLLPAVRWPLYGKLLFNAFDLLAGLASIVLALWSNWGPSPLGVLFSLALLNPFTMIISSRGNAESFVSFLVLFSLLLVEVGGPLARLCGSLLHGFCVHVKIYPIIYLPSACLKLYQEKLYQKDDEARLPVRFARALVAAAGYAFGVLVGFAAPTALAYHKYGRQYADEALLYHLRRTDYKHNFSPFFLPLYLNADDDNANITAWISYAAFVPQALIVLFLALKFARQLPICWFISTLAFVAHNKVCTSQYFVWYLAFLPVVWSGFDCDRGRPVQLLLWWTAGQALWLLPAYCLEFRGFNFFLPVWIASVLFFLINVHIIRRAVVSFR
;
A
#
# COMPACT_ATOMS: atom_id res chain seq x y z
N LEU A 1 21.14 -8.23 -60.92
CA LEU A 1 19.88 -8.93 -61.23
C LEU A 1 18.83 -8.36 -60.27
N GLN A 2 18.11 -7.29 -60.65
CA GLN A 2 16.69 -7.28 -61.10
C GLN A 2 15.76 -7.96 -60.08
N LEU A 3 14.61 -7.48 -59.61
CA LEU A 3 13.65 -6.34 -59.77
C LEU A 3 12.85 -6.37 -58.42
N GLY A 4 12.25 -5.36 -57.80
CA GLY A 4 11.47 -4.22 -58.30
C GLY A 4 9.96 -4.46 -58.06
N CYS A 5 9.37 -3.94 -56.97
CA CYS A 5 8.07 -3.23 -56.99
C CYS A 5 7.72 -2.63 -55.61
N TRP A 6 7.41 -1.34 -55.62
CA TRP A 6 6.69 -0.56 -54.60
C TRP A 6 5.30 -0.24 -55.16
N ILE A 7 4.31 0.06 -54.31
CA ILE A 7 3.28 1.10 -54.58
C ILE A 7 2.61 1.51 -53.25
N ASP A 8 2.70 2.80 -53.00
CA ASP A 8 1.90 3.64 -52.10
C ASP A 8 0.71 4.19 -52.92
N ILE A 9 -0.32 4.77 -52.28
CA ILE A 9 -1.13 5.93 -52.77
C ILE A 9 -2.39 6.13 -51.90
N ARG A 10 -2.51 7.35 -51.35
CA ARG A 10 -3.77 8.04 -51.01
C ARG A 10 -4.37 8.70 -52.26
N VAL A 11 -5.70 8.73 -52.40
CA VAL A 11 -6.42 9.84 -53.09
C VAL A 11 -7.74 10.15 -52.38
N VAL A 12 -8.03 11.45 -52.37
CA VAL A 12 -9.16 12.23 -51.85
C VAL A 12 -9.94 12.79 -53.06
N GLN A 13 -11.19 13.29 -52.86
CA GLN A 13 -11.92 14.29 -53.68
C GLN A 13 -12.59 13.79 -55.00
N MET A 14 -13.64 14.38 -55.58
CA MET A 14 -14.62 15.47 -55.31
C MET A 14 -15.67 15.41 -56.47
N ALA A 15 -16.94 15.78 -56.27
CA ALA A 15 -17.60 17.02 -56.76
C ALA A 15 -18.62 16.87 -57.93
N ASN A 16 -19.78 17.50 -57.68
CA ASN A 16 -20.66 18.32 -58.54
C ASN A 16 -21.40 17.77 -59.77
N LEU A 17 -22.71 18.05 -59.80
CA LEU A 17 -23.46 18.87 -60.79
C LEU A 17 -24.97 18.83 -60.42
N SER A 18 -25.54 19.91 -59.86
CA SER A 18 -26.32 21.00 -60.51
C SER A 18 -27.75 20.63 -60.95
N HIS A 19 -28.78 21.19 -60.30
CA HIS A 19 -29.72 22.19 -60.89
C HIS A 19 -30.94 22.50 -60.00
N ASP A 20 -31.09 23.80 -59.74
CA ASP A 20 -32.25 24.69 -59.56
C ASP A 20 -33.69 24.17 -59.51
N TYR A 21 -34.47 24.72 -58.56
CA TYR A 21 -35.52 25.76 -58.72
C TYR A 21 -36.44 25.73 -57.47
N ALA A 22 -36.49 26.82 -56.68
CA ALA A 22 -37.63 27.74 -56.49
C ALA A 22 -38.96 27.06 -56.06
N SER A 23 -39.75 27.52 -55.09
CA SER A 23 -40.11 28.86 -54.61
C SER A 23 -40.80 28.70 -53.24
N ASN A 24 -40.50 29.54 -52.23
CA ASN A 24 -41.28 30.73 -51.86
C ASN A 24 -42.81 30.49 -51.72
N GLN A 25 -43.34 30.53 -50.48
CA GLN A 25 -44.27 31.58 -49.99
C GLN A 25 -45.00 31.15 -48.70
N ASP A 26 -44.60 31.75 -47.58
CA ASP A 26 -45.33 32.83 -46.89
C ASP A 26 -46.86 32.76 -46.66
N PHE A 27 -47.21 33.21 -45.44
CA PHE A 27 -48.41 33.94 -45.02
C PHE A 27 -49.66 33.24 -44.42
N VAL A 28 -49.87 33.56 -43.14
CA VAL A 28 -51.07 34.23 -42.56
C VAL A 28 -52.38 33.41 -42.41
N LYS A 29 -52.78 33.08 -41.18
CA LYS A 29 -53.58 33.86 -40.20
C LYS A 29 -55.11 33.71 -40.41
N VAL A 30 -55.76 33.34 -39.29
CA VAL A 30 -56.93 34.03 -38.71
C VAL A 30 -58.36 33.57 -39.08
N ARG A 31 -59.08 33.22 -37.98
CA ARG A 31 -60.51 33.45 -37.65
C ARG A 31 -61.56 32.56 -38.35
N ARG A 32 -62.74 32.23 -37.77
CA ARG A 32 -63.45 32.43 -36.48
C ARG A 32 -64.87 31.85 -36.68
N PHE A 33 -65.63 31.75 -35.59
CA PHE A 33 -67.09 31.56 -35.51
C PHE A 33 -67.60 30.16 -35.91
N GLY A 34 -68.53 29.52 -35.21
CA GLY A 34 -69.37 29.91 -34.08
C GLY A 34 -70.67 29.10 -34.15
N ASP A 35 -71.19 28.76 -32.97
CA ASP A 35 -72.63 28.63 -32.64
C ASP A 35 -73.42 27.30 -32.71
N LYS A 36 -74.11 27.09 -31.56
CA LYS A 36 -75.45 26.53 -31.26
C LYS A 36 -75.58 25.04 -30.90
N LEU A 37 -75.90 24.70 -29.63
CA LEU A 37 -77.24 24.62 -28.95
C LEU A 37 -78.09 23.50 -29.61
N THR A 38 -78.70 22.48 -28.94
CA THR A 38 -79.46 22.36 -27.68
C THR A 38 -79.83 20.86 -27.47
N ALA A 39 -79.74 20.29 -26.25
CA ALA A 39 -80.85 19.82 -25.37
C ALA A 39 -81.87 18.81 -25.98
N TYR A 40 -81.85 17.51 -25.60
CA TYR A 40 -82.53 16.81 -24.48
C TYR A 40 -83.85 16.14 -24.89
N ASN A 41 -84.00 14.82 -24.64
CA ASN A 41 -85.26 14.25 -24.16
C ASN A 41 -85.11 12.84 -23.55
N HIS A 42 -86.00 12.59 -22.59
CA HIS A 42 -85.94 11.66 -21.44
C HIS A 42 -86.73 10.35 -21.62
N GLY A 43 -86.33 9.33 -20.81
CA GLY A 43 -87.18 8.31 -20.16
C GLY A 43 -87.50 7.08 -21.02
N GLY A 44 -87.33 5.81 -20.62
CA GLY A 44 -87.33 5.07 -19.35
C GLY A 44 -88.12 3.77 -19.67
N SER A 45 -87.79 2.52 -19.32
CA SER A 45 -87.51 1.96 -17.99
C SER A 45 -87.33 0.41 -18.13
N LYS A 46 -86.30 -0.14 -17.44
CA LYS A 46 -86.16 -1.43 -16.70
C LYS A 46 -86.45 -2.77 -17.43
N MET A 47 -85.72 -3.89 -17.23
CA MET A 47 -85.15 -4.56 -16.03
C MET A 47 -84.23 -5.70 -16.57
N THR A 48 -83.07 -6.13 -16.03
CA THR A 48 -82.76 -6.76 -14.73
C THR A 48 -81.22 -6.83 -14.48
N ASP A 49 -80.85 -6.68 -13.21
CA ASP A 49 -79.71 -7.22 -12.42
C ASP A 49 -78.43 -7.72 -13.12
N SER A 50 -77.28 -7.04 -12.97
CA SER A 50 -76.39 -6.93 -11.80
C SER A 50 -75.40 -8.10 -11.67
N THR A 51 -74.10 -7.82 -11.89
CA THR A 51 -72.91 -8.31 -11.15
C THR A 51 -71.62 -8.07 -11.98
N ILE A 52 -70.97 -6.91 -11.73
CA ILE A 52 -69.55 -6.79 -11.33
C ILE A 52 -68.43 -7.22 -12.34
N TYR A 53 -67.77 -6.16 -12.84
CA TYR A 53 -66.35 -5.95 -13.24
C TYR A 53 -65.83 -6.19 -14.67
N ARG A 54 -65.56 -5.03 -15.31
CA ARG A 54 -64.52 -4.77 -16.32
C ARG A 54 -63.16 -5.35 -15.90
N ILE A 55 -62.37 -5.83 -16.87
CA ILE A 55 -60.97 -5.37 -17.16
C ILE A 55 -60.67 -5.70 -18.63
N GLY A 56 -60.76 -4.69 -19.50
CA GLY A 56 -60.24 -4.76 -20.87
C GLY A 56 -58.96 -3.93 -20.96
N ILE A 57 -57.82 -4.61 -21.18
CA ILE A 57 -56.50 -3.96 -21.30
C ILE A 57 -56.40 -3.29 -22.69
N TYR A 58 -56.34 -1.96 -22.72
CA TYR A 58 -56.11 -1.19 -23.95
C TYR A 58 -54.79 -0.40 -23.87
N GLY A 59 -53.99 -0.43 -24.95
CA GLY A 59 -52.70 0.26 -25.08
C GLY A 59 -51.45 -0.65 -25.04
N TRP A 60 -50.27 -0.04 -24.91
CA TRP A 60 -48.87 -0.52 -24.70
C TRP A 60 -48.71 -1.99 -24.22
N ARG A 61 -49.57 -2.44 -23.29
CA ARG A 61 -49.62 -3.80 -22.78
C ARG A 61 -49.93 -4.87 -23.84
N LYS A 62 -50.74 -4.57 -24.87
CA LYS A 62 -51.06 -5.49 -25.98
C LYS A 62 -49.86 -5.73 -26.90
N ARG A 63 -48.98 -4.73 -27.08
CA ARG A 63 -47.75 -4.86 -27.87
C ARG A 63 -46.71 -5.73 -27.16
N CYS A 64 -46.66 -5.66 -25.83
CA CYS A 64 -45.79 -6.53 -25.01
C CYS A 64 -46.23 -8.00 -25.07
N LEU A 65 -47.55 -8.26 -25.04
CA LEU A 65 -48.09 -9.62 -25.13
C LEU A 65 -47.76 -10.28 -26.48
N TYR A 66 -47.88 -9.56 -27.60
CA TYR A 66 -47.53 -10.12 -28.92
C TYR A 66 -46.04 -10.38 -29.09
N ALA A 67 -45.18 -9.55 -28.50
CA ALA A 67 -43.74 -9.81 -28.49
C ALA A 67 -43.39 -11.09 -27.70
N MET A 68 -44.09 -11.36 -26.59
CA MET A 68 -43.87 -12.56 -25.79
C MET A 68 -44.31 -13.85 -26.51
N ILE A 69 -45.43 -13.80 -27.25
CA ILE A 69 -45.92 -14.96 -28.02
C ILE A 69 -44.98 -15.29 -29.18
N LEU A 70 -44.43 -14.28 -29.87
CA LEU A 70 -43.47 -14.48 -30.94
C LEU A 70 -42.18 -15.15 -30.45
N LEU A 71 -41.69 -14.75 -29.27
CA LEU A 71 -40.52 -15.36 -28.63
C LEU A 71 -40.75 -16.86 -28.35
N LEU A 72 -41.95 -17.23 -27.92
CA LEU A 72 -42.29 -18.61 -27.57
C LEU A 72 -42.32 -19.54 -28.79
N ILE A 73 -42.80 -19.05 -29.93
CA ILE A 73 -42.87 -19.83 -31.17
C ILE A 73 -41.47 -20.15 -31.70
N VAL A 74 -40.54 -19.19 -31.63
CA VAL A 74 -39.14 -19.40 -32.06
C VAL A 74 -38.47 -20.50 -31.23
N LEU A 75 -38.77 -20.58 -29.93
CA LEU A 75 -38.20 -21.55 -29.01
C LEU A 75 -38.65 -23.00 -29.31
N ILE A 76 -39.91 -23.19 -29.72
CA ILE A 76 -40.46 -24.52 -30.04
C ILE A 76 -39.82 -25.10 -31.30
N VAL A 77 -39.65 -24.30 -32.36
CA VAL A 77 -39.07 -24.77 -33.63
C VAL A 77 -37.59 -25.17 -33.45
N ALA A 78 -36.87 -24.43 -32.61
CA ALA A 78 -35.49 -24.77 -32.27
C ALA A 78 -35.38 -26.16 -31.60
N ASN A 79 -36.27 -26.48 -30.65
CA ASN A 79 -36.22 -27.76 -29.94
C ASN A 79 -36.45 -28.97 -30.85
N ILE A 80 -37.40 -28.92 -31.79
CA ILE A 80 -37.70 -30.04 -32.69
C ILE A 80 -36.51 -30.36 -33.60
N THR A 81 -35.84 -29.32 -34.10
CA THR A 81 -34.68 -29.48 -34.99
C THR A 81 -33.51 -30.19 -34.30
N VAL A 82 -33.30 -29.90 -33.01
CA VAL A 82 -32.24 -30.53 -32.20
C VAL A 82 -32.52 -32.03 -31.98
N THR A 83 -33.77 -32.44 -31.79
CA THR A 83 -34.10 -33.85 -31.50
C THR A 83 -33.78 -34.78 -32.67
N PHE A 84 -34.12 -34.39 -33.90
CA PHE A 84 -33.82 -35.20 -35.10
C PHE A 84 -32.33 -35.36 -35.35
N TRP A 85 -31.55 -34.32 -35.06
CA TRP A 85 -30.10 -34.35 -35.19
C TRP A 85 -29.46 -35.37 -34.24
N ILE A 86 -29.96 -35.49 -33.01
CA ILE A 86 -29.46 -36.44 -32.01
C ILE A 86 -29.66 -37.90 -32.45
N MET A 87 -30.84 -38.25 -32.97
CA MET A 87 -31.13 -39.63 -33.39
C MET A 87 -30.20 -40.13 -34.50
N SER A 88 -29.86 -39.26 -35.45
CA SER A 88 -28.94 -39.62 -36.54
C SER A 88 -27.52 -39.86 -36.06
N ILE A 89 -27.11 -39.21 -34.97
CA ILE A 89 -25.77 -39.37 -34.39
C ILE A 89 -25.67 -40.69 -33.60
N MET A 90 -26.77 -41.20 -33.05
CA MET A 90 -26.75 -42.38 -32.16
C MET A 90 -26.75 -43.76 -32.86
N GLY A 91 -26.77 -43.82 -34.20
CA GLY A 91 -26.49 -45.06 -34.95
C GLY A 91 -27.47 -46.23 -34.73
N PHE A 92 -28.74 -45.96 -34.43
CA PHE A 92 -29.76 -47.00 -34.24
C PHE A 92 -30.14 -47.68 -35.57
N THR A 93 -29.98 -49.01 -35.66
CA THR A 93 -30.40 -49.87 -36.79
C THR A 93 -31.24 -51.06 -36.32
N LEU A 94 -31.86 -51.80 -37.26
CA LEU A 94 -32.74 -52.94 -36.94
C LEU A 94 -31.98 -54.22 -36.51
N ASP A 95 -30.71 -54.40 -36.88
CA ASP A 95 -29.94 -55.64 -36.66
C ASP A 95 -29.06 -55.63 -35.40
N GLY A 96 -28.96 -54.49 -34.73
CA GLY A 96 -28.14 -54.33 -33.54
C GLY A 96 -27.83 -52.88 -33.23
N ILE A 97 -27.18 -52.71 -32.07
CA ILE A 97 -26.73 -51.41 -31.57
C ILE A 97 -25.20 -51.40 -31.70
N GLY A 98 -24.66 -50.61 -32.62
CA GLY A 98 -23.21 -50.44 -32.79
C GLY A 98 -22.44 -51.72 -33.17
N GLY A 99 -21.34 -52.01 -32.46
CA GLY A 99 -20.33 -53.03 -32.81
C GLY A 99 -20.46 -54.41 -32.15
N MET A 100 -21.59 -54.70 -31.49
CA MET A 100 -21.85 -55.96 -30.78
C MET A 100 -22.68 -56.94 -31.63
N ARG A 101 -22.23 -58.19 -31.77
CA ARG A 101 -22.99 -59.26 -32.45
C ARG A 101 -23.29 -60.42 -31.51
N ILE A 102 -24.58 -60.65 -31.26
CA ILE A 102 -25.04 -61.73 -30.39
C ILE A 102 -25.37 -62.96 -31.24
N SER A 103 -24.65 -64.07 -31.01
CA SER A 103 -24.87 -65.39 -31.63
C SER A 103 -25.20 -66.44 -30.58
N LYS A 104 -25.81 -67.58 -30.96
CA LYS A 104 -26.33 -68.59 -30.01
C LYS A 104 -25.28 -69.26 -29.09
N ALA A 105 -23.98 -69.21 -29.40
CA ALA A 105 -22.93 -69.93 -28.66
C ALA A 105 -21.76 -69.07 -28.15
N LYS A 106 -21.65 -67.83 -28.64
CA LYS A 106 -20.58 -66.90 -28.27
C LYS A 106 -21.09 -65.48 -28.36
N ILE A 107 -20.57 -64.63 -27.48
CA ILE A 107 -20.68 -63.18 -27.62
C ILE A 107 -19.40 -62.74 -28.30
N GLU A 108 -19.54 -62.21 -29.52
CA GLU A 108 -18.40 -61.71 -30.29
C GLU A 108 -18.46 -60.18 -30.29
N VAL A 109 -17.44 -59.61 -29.67
CA VAL A 109 -17.26 -58.17 -29.54
C VAL A 109 -16.17 -57.78 -30.53
N THR A 110 -16.58 -57.21 -31.68
CA THR A 110 -15.65 -56.77 -32.73
C THR A 110 -15.24 -55.30 -32.59
N GLY A 111 -15.92 -54.56 -31.71
CA GLY A 111 -15.63 -53.17 -31.38
C GLY A 111 -15.74 -52.94 -29.88
N GLU A 112 -16.04 -51.71 -29.46
CA GLU A 112 -16.28 -51.41 -28.05
C GLU A 112 -17.64 -51.97 -27.61
N ALA A 113 -17.67 -52.65 -26.45
CA ALA A 113 -18.88 -53.19 -25.85
C ALA A 113 -18.91 -52.90 -24.36
N GLU A 114 -19.98 -52.25 -23.91
CA GLU A 114 -20.23 -52.00 -22.50
C GLU A 114 -21.29 -52.98 -21.99
N PHE A 115 -21.06 -53.56 -20.81
CA PHE A 115 -21.98 -54.46 -20.15
C PHE A 115 -22.50 -53.80 -18.86
N VAL A 116 -23.82 -53.65 -18.75
CA VAL A 116 -24.47 -53.02 -17.59
C VAL A 116 -24.36 -53.88 -16.32
N ASN A 117 -24.28 -55.21 -16.49
CA ASN A 117 -24.27 -56.19 -15.40
C ASN A 117 -23.01 -57.07 -15.44
N ALA A 118 -22.73 -57.74 -14.32
CA ALA A 118 -21.59 -58.65 -14.19
C ALA A 118 -21.61 -59.77 -15.25
N VAL A 119 -20.47 -59.97 -15.91
CA VAL A 119 -20.29 -61.04 -16.89
C VAL A 119 -19.55 -62.20 -16.24
N TYR A 120 -20.24 -63.33 -16.12
CA TYR A 120 -19.65 -64.56 -15.60
C TYR A 120 -19.11 -65.39 -16.76
N LEU A 121 -17.79 -65.55 -16.78
CA LEU A 121 -17.08 -66.32 -17.79
C LEU A 121 -16.32 -67.44 -17.10
N GLN A 122 -16.44 -68.67 -17.60
CA GLN A 122 -15.60 -69.77 -17.13
C GLN A 122 -14.14 -69.60 -17.59
N ARG A 123 -13.97 -68.95 -18.74
CA ARG A 123 -12.67 -68.67 -19.34
C ARG A 123 -12.72 -67.33 -20.04
N LEU A 124 -11.82 -66.46 -19.64
CA LEU A 124 -11.48 -65.26 -20.38
C LEU A 124 -10.16 -65.54 -21.12
N SER A 125 -10.14 -65.35 -22.43
CA SER A 125 -8.94 -65.54 -23.24
C SER A 125 -8.90 -64.53 -24.38
N SER A 126 -7.72 -63.94 -24.59
CA SER A 126 -7.43 -63.17 -25.80
C SER A 126 -7.14 -64.11 -26.98
N ALA A 127 -7.14 -63.57 -28.19
CA ALA A 127 -6.71 -64.31 -29.38
C ALA A 127 -5.27 -64.83 -29.20
N SER A 128 -4.98 -66.01 -29.78
CA SER A 128 -3.69 -66.68 -29.60
C SER A 128 -2.51 -65.77 -29.95
N LYS A 129 -1.55 -65.64 -29.04
CA LYS A 129 -0.33 -64.79 -29.13
C LYS A 129 -0.54 -63.28 -28.96
N VAL A 130 -1.70 -62.83 -28.48
CA VAL A 130 -1.95 -61.43 -28.12
C VAL A 130 -2.01 -61.30 -26.58
N PRO A 131 -1.23 -60.40 -25.96
CA PRO A 131 -1.34 -60.15 -24.52
C PRO A 131 -2.75 -59.69 -24.14
N MET A 132 -3.20 -60.08 -22.95
CA MET A 132 -4.48 -59.62 -22.41
C MET A 132 -4.23 -58.36 -21.59
N PHE A 133 -4.82 -57.26 -22.03
CA PHE A 133 -4.85 -56.02 -21.27
C PHE A 133 -6.14 -55.98 -20.47
N ILE A 134 -6.03 -55.74 -19.15
CA ILE A 134 -7.17 -55.46 -18.28
C ILE A 134 -6.97 -54.01 -17.83
N GLU A 135 -7.66 -53.11 -18.51
CA GLU A 135 -7.69 -51.70 -18.20
C GLU A 135 -9.01 -51.38 -17.53
N SER A 136 -8.95 -50.58 -16.47
CA SER A 136 -10.12 -50.20 -15.70
C SER A 136 -9.89 -48.80 -15.16
N ASP A 137 -10.89 -47.95 -15.33
CA ASP A 137 -11.00 -46.63 -14.69
C ASP A 137 -11.28 -46.75 -13.18
N ARG A 138 -11.57 -47.97 -12.71
CA ARG A 138 -11.81 -48.32 -11.32
C ARG A 138 -10.83 -49.37 -10.82
N ALA A 139 -10.88 -49.62 -9.52
CA ALA A 139 -10.04 -50.61 -8.87
C ALA A 139 -10.15 -52.03 -9.50
N VAL A 140 -9.03 -52.58 -9.97
CA VAL A 140 -8.93 -54.01 -10.33
C VAL A 140 -8.55 -54.80 -9.08
N GLN A 141 -9.40 -55.73 -8.67
CA GLN A 141 -9.17 -56.58 -7.48
C GLN A 141 -8.95 -58.03 -7.88
N LEU A 142 -7.76 -58.55 -7.59
CA LEU A 142 -7.43 -59.96 -7.69
C LEU A 142 -7.47 -60.56 -6.28
N THR A 143 -8.45 -61.43 -6.02
CA THR A 143 -8.65 -62.04 -4.71
C THR A 143 -8.46 -63.55 -4.82
N ALA A 144 -7.54 -64.11 -4.04
CA ALA A 144 -7.44 -65.54 -3.82
C ALA A 144 -8.18 -65.90 -2.53
N ARG A 145 -8.95 -66.99 -2.57
CA ARG A 145 -9.65 -67.54 -1.41
C ARG A 145 -9.11 -68.92 -1.08
N ASP A 146 -9.00 -69.23 0.19
CA ASP A 146 -8.64 -70.56 0.66
C ASP A 146 -9.79 -71.57 0.46
N LYS A 147 -9.53 -72.84 0.79
CA LYS A 147 -10.52 -73.93 0.70
C LYS A 147 -11.73 -73.73 1.62
N THR A 148 -11.66 -72.81 2.57
CA THR A 148 -12.75 -72.46 3.50
C THR A 148 -13.53 -71.21 3.06
N GLY A 149 -13.14 -70.60 1.94
CA GLY A 149 -13.78 -69.40 1.37
C GLY A 149 -13.27 -68.07 1.91
N ASN A 150 -12.33 -68.10 2.88
CA ASN A 150 -11.70 -66.91 3.42
C ASN A 150 -10.68 -66.35 2.44
N ILE A 151 -10.46 -65.03 2.50
CA ILE A 151 -9.52 -64.35 1.61
C ILE A 151 -8.10 -64.62 2.13
N SER A 152 -7.29 -65.34 1.35
CA SER A 152 -5.90 -65.65 1.72
C SER A 152 -4.93 -64.55 1.31
N SER A 153 -5.17 -63.94 0.15
CA SER A 153 -4.38 -62.81 -0.34
C SER A 153 -5.21 -61.97 -1.31
N ARG A 154 -4.92 -60.68 -1.32
CA ARG A 154 -5.59 -59.73 -2.22
C ARG A 154 -4.60 -58.75 -2.78
N LEU A 155 -4.61 -58.60 -4.10
CA LEU A 155 -3.92 -57.53 -4.81
C LEU A 155 -4.97 -56.60 -5.40
N VAL A 156 -4.90 -55.33 -5.00
CA VAL A 156 -5.83 -54.30 -5.44
C VAL A 156 -5.04 -53.23 -6.18
N LEU A 157 -5.28 -53.12 -7.48
CA LEU A 157 -4.76 -52.05 -8.32
C LEU A 157 -5.83 -50.95 -8.35
N LYS A 158 -5.57 -49.84 -7.68
CA LYS A 158 -6.41 -48.64 -7.60
C LYS A 158 -5.67 -47.45 -8.20
N ASP A 159 -6.36 -46.33 -8.36
CA ASP A 159 -5.80 -45.07 -8.88
C ASP A 159 -4.45 -44.74 -8.22
N ASN A 160 -3.38 -44.89 -8.99
CA ASN A 160 -1.99 -44.67 -8.58
C ASN A 160 -1.54 -45.46 -7.33
N GLN A 161 -2.23 -46.52 -6.94
CA GLN A 161 -1.89 -47.33 -5.77
C GLN A 161 -2.03 -48.82 -6.06
N ILE A 162 -0.98 -49.57 -5.75
CA ILE A 162 -1.04 -51.03 -5.65
C ILE A 162 -1.06 -51.38 -4.16
N GLN A 163 -2.18 -51.93 -3.70
CA GLN A 163 -2.34 -52.41 -2.33
C GLN A 163 -2.29 -53.94 -2.32
N ALA A 164 -1.31 -54.50 -1.63
CA ALA A 164 -1.23 -55.93 -1.34
C ALA A 164 -1.65 -56.18 0.12
N ILE A 165 -2.59 -57.10 0.33
CA ILE A 165 -2.97 -57.60 1.64
C ILE A 165 -2.45 -59.04 1.75
N CYS A 166 -1.42 -59.22 2.57
CA CYS A 166 -0.72 -60.47 2.81
C CYS A 166 0.15 -60.36 4.08
N ASP A 167 0.43 -61.48 4.75
CA ASP A 167 1.27 -61.51 5.95
C ASP A 167 2.76 -61.22 5.66
N ARG A 168 3.19 -61.44 4.42
CA ARG A 168 4.57 -61.26 3.97
C ARG A 168 4.58 -60.86 2.50
N PHE A 169 5.20 -59.72 2.20
CA PHE A 169 5.42 -59.25 0.84
C PHE A 169 6.91 -59.29 0.52
N GLU A 170 7.30 -60.06 -0.50
CA GLU A 170 8.70 -60.24 -0.92
C GLU A 170 8.87 -59.96 -2.41
N VAL A 171 9.92 -59.21 -2.73
CA VAL A 171 10.43 -59.06 -4.10
C VAL A 171 11.71 -59.86 -4.21
N VAL A 172 11.66 -60.95 -4.97
CA VAL A 172 12.79 -61.87 -5.18
C VAL A 172 13.48 -61.58 -6.51
N ASN A 173 14.81 -61.68 -6.52
CA ASN A 173 15.58 -61.66 -7.76
C ASN A 173 15.55 -63.04 -8.46
N ARG A 174 16.11 -63.13 -9.67
CA ARG A 174 16.24 -64.37 -10.46
C ARG A 174 16.91 -65.53 -9.72
N ASP A 175 17.76 -65.21 -8.74
CA ASP A 175 18.45 -66.18 -7.88
C ASP A 175 17.63 -66.60 -6.64
N GLY A 176 16.37 -66.17 -6.54
CA GLY A 176 15.47 -66.50 -5.44
C GLY A 176 15.74 -65.75 -4.13
N LYS A 177 16.66 -64.79 -4.10
CA LYS A 177 16.98 -63.97 -2.92
C LYS A 177 16.05 -62.77 -2.80
N ALA A 178 15.56 -62.49 -1.59
CA ALA A 178 14.73 -61.31 -1.29
C ALA A 178 15.58 -60.03 -1.30
N VAL A 179 15.22 -59.09 -2.17
CA VAL A 179 15.85 -57.75 -2.29
C VAL A 179 15.09 -56.72 -1.46
N PHE A 180 13.78 -56.92 -1.34
CA PHE A 180 12.86 -56.14 -0.51
C PHE A 180 11.91 -57.09 0.21
N SER A 181 11.78 -56.93 1.53
CA SER A 181 10.79 -57.66 2.32
C SER A 181 10.08 -56.74 3.30
N ALA A 182 8.76 -56.80 3.29
CA ALA A 182 7.91 -56.09 4.25
C ALA A 182 7.10 -57.10 5.07
N THR A 183 7.20 -56.97 6.40
CA THR A 183 6.46 -57.73 7.41
C THR A 183 5.78 -56.75 8.38
N GLU A 184 5.05 -57.27 9.37
CA GLU A 184 4.39 -56.45 10.40
C GLU A 184 5.40 -55.64 11.26
N ASN A 185 6.60 -56.18 11.49
CA ASN A 185 7.57 -55.61 12.44
C ASN A 185 8.76 -54.90 11.78
N GLU A 186 9.10 -55.27 10.55
CA GLU A 186 10.26 -54.72 9.87
C GLU A 186 10.07 -54.60 8.34
N VAL A 187 10.68 -53.56 7.80
CA VAL A 187 10.96 -53.40 6.37
C VAL A 187 12.46 -53.55 6.18
N ALA A 188 12.88 -54.63 5.52
CA ALA A 188 14.28 -54.89 5.24
C ALA A 188 14.56 -54.65 3.76
N VAL A 189 15.55 -53.80 3.49
CA VAL A 189 16.06 -53.52 2.14
C VAL A 189 17.49 -54.03 2.08
N ARG A 190 17.71 -55.08 1.28
CA ARG A 190 19.03 -55.69 1.10
C ARG A 190 19.56 -55.33 -0.27
N VAL A 191 20.23 -54.19 -0.33
CA VAL A 191 20.86 -53.65 -1.55
C VAL A 191 22.31 -53.26 -1.26
N GLU A 192 23.18 -53.42 -2.25
CA GLU A 192 24.60 -53.00 -2.14
C GLU A 192 24.73 -51.47 -2.03
N ASN A 193 23.80 -50.73 -2.64
CA ASN A 193 23.74 -49.28 -2.59
C ASN A 193 22.28 -48.82 -2.40
N LEU A 194 21.99 -48.20 -1.26
CA LEU A 194 20.68 -47.58 -1.00
C LEU A 194 20.73 -46.11 -1.43
N ARG A 195 20.03 -45.77 -2.51
CA ARG A 195 19.81 -44.39 -2.94
C ARG A 195 18.35 -44.02 -2.68
N ILE A 196 18.13 -43.06 -1.78
CA ILE A 196 16.79 -42.52 -1.51
C ILE A 196 16.62 -41.30 -2.43
N ILE A 197 15.98 -41.51 -3.57
CA ILE A 197 15.66 -40.44 -4.52
C ILE A 197 14.20 -40.05 -4.26
N SER A 198 13.99 -38.85 -3.70
CA SER A 198 12.66 -38.29 -3.47
C SER A 198 12.60 -36.90 -4.10
N GLU A 199 11.64 -36.69 -5.00
CA GLU A 199 11.40 -35.37 -5.60
C GLU A 199 10.98 -34.31 -4.56
N GLY A 200 10.50 -34.75 -3.38
CA GLY A 200 10.10 -33.90 -2.27
C GLY A 200 11.07 -33.90 -1.07
N GLY A 201 12.24 -34.54 -1.18
CA GLY A 201 13.15 -34.78 -0.05
C GLY A 201 12.69 -35.92 0.87
N SER A 202 13.56 -36.34 1.78
CA SER A 202 13.28 -37.38 2.79
C SER A 202 13.12 -36.73 4.17
N VAL A 203 11.96 -36.90 4.81
CA VAL A 203 11.69 -36.42 6.17
C VAL A 203 11.97 -37.54 7.15
N PHE A 204 12.82 -37.26 8.14
CA PHE A 204 13.09 -38.17 9.25
C PHE A 204 12.45 -37.58 10.51
N ASP A 205 11.48 -38.28 11.11
CA ASP A 205 10.78 -37.82 12.33
C ASP A 205 11.67 -37.83 13.60
N GLY A 206 12.93 -38.29 13.48
CA GLY A 206 13.90 -38.36 14.58
C GLY A 206 15.32 -37.96 14.19
N SER A 207 16.22 -37.92 15.16
CA SER A 207 17.64 -37.60 14.93
C SER A 207 18.32 -38.67 14.11
N ILE A 208 18.90 -38.29 12.97
CA ILE A 208 19.77 -39.18 12.20
C ILE A 208 21.14 -39.19 12.88
N GLN A 209 21.53 -40.33 13.43
CA GLN A 209 22.89 -40.53 13.96
C GLN A 209 23.75 -41.16 12.88
N THR A 210 24.81 -40.47 12.50
CA THR A 210 25.81 -40.99 11.56
C THR A 210 27.19 -40.53 12.01
N SER A 211 28.21 -41.36 11.75
CA SER A 211 29.60 -41.03 12.06
C SER A 211 30.19 -40.02 11.06
N VAL A 212 29.63 -39.93 9.85
CA VAL A 212 30.14 -39.09 8.76
C VAL A 212 28.99 -38.64 7.86
N ILE A 213 28.97 -37.36 7.50
CA ILE A 213 28.13 -36.79 6.44
C ILE A 213 29.07 -36.36 5.31
N ARG A 214 28.93 -36.94 4.12
CA ARG A 214 29.73 -36.60 2.94
C ARG A 214 28.81 -36.36 1.75
N PRO A 215 28.99 -35.28 0.98
CA PRO A 215 28.31 -35.10 -0.29
C PRO A 215 28.86 -36.06 -1.34
N GLU A 216 28.17 -36.18 -2.47
CA GLU A 216 28.72 -36.83 -3.66
C GLU A 216 29.95 -36.08 -4.19
N ALA A 217 30.79 -36.77 -4.97
CA ALA A 217 31.95 -36.14 -5.58
C ALA A 217 31.52 -34.94 -6.45
N ASP A 218 32.25 -33.82 -6.34
CA ASP A 218 32.01 -32.56 -7.04
C ASP A 218 30.69 -31.82 -6.70
N MET A 219 30.02 -32.19 -5.59
CA MET A 219 28.84 -31.49 -5.09
C MET A 219 29.10 -30.83 -3.72
N PRO A 220 28.55 -29.63 -3.45
CA PRO A 220 28.69 -28.98 -2.16
C PRO A 220 27.86 -29.68 -1.07
N LEU A 221 28.39 -29.73 0.15
CA LEU A 221 27.61 -30.15 1.32
C LEU A 221 26.73 -28.97 1.79
N LEU A 222 25.45 -29.00 1.47
CA LEU A 222 24.48 -28.00 1.93
C LEU A 222 23.75 -28.51 3.19
N LEU A 223 23.88 -27.75 4.28
CA LEU A 223 23.13 -27.94 5.52
C LEU A 223 22.27 -26.70 5.74
N GLU A 224 20.97 -26.79 5.46
CA GLU A 224 20.03 -25.66 5.55
C GLU A 224 18.84 -25.95 6.45
N SER A 225 18.36 -24.93 7.15
CA SER A 225 17.09 -24.97 7.91
C SER A 225 16.24 -23.77 7.47
N PRO A 226 15.34 -23.93 6.49
CA PRO A 226 14.62 -22.81 5.88
C PRO A 226 13.60 -22.15 6.83
N THR A 227 13.14 -22.88 7.85
CA THR A 227 12.03 -22.45 8.71
C THR A 227 12.39 -22.34 10.18
N ARG A 228 13.53 -22.89 10.61
CA ARG A 228 13.97 -22.96 12.02
C ARG A 228 15.48 -22.79 12.14
N GLY A 229 16.01 -22.95 13.36
CA GLY A 229 17.46 -23.05 13.58
C GLY A 229 18.01 -24.40 13.13
N MET A 230 19.33 -24.44 12.89
CA MET A 230 20.11 -25.65 12.75
C MET A 230 21.09 -25.71 13.93
N GLU A 231 21.06 -26.78 14.72
CA GLU A 231 21.95 -26.98 15.86
C GLU A 231 22.83 -28.20 15.62
N VAL A 232 24.15 -28.02 15.63
CA VAL A 232 25.15 -29.09 15.52
C VAL A 232 25.82 -29.24 16.89
N ARG A 233 25.65 -30.39 17.55
CA ARG A 233 26.26 -30.69 18.86
C ARG A 233 27.37 -31.72 18.71
N VAL A 234 28.53 -31.45 19.29
CA VAL A 234 29.68 -32.37 19.34
C VAL A 234 30.19 -32.45 20.78
N ALA A 235 30.70 -33.62 21.19
CA ALA A 235 31.05 -33.90 22.58
C ALA A 235 32.37 -33.26 23.06
N GLN A 236 33.31 -32.98 22.15
CA GLN A 236 34.62 -32.39 22.46
C GLN A 236 34.97 -31.31 21.42
N ASP A 237 35.34 -31.70 20.20
CA ASP A 237 35.85 -30.77 19.18
C ASP A 237 34.96 -30.72 17.93
N MET A 238 34.73 -29.52 17.39
CA MET A 238 34.08 -29.31 16.10
C MET A 238 35.09 -28.72 15.10
N GLU A 239 35.51 -29.51 14.11
CA GLU A 239 36.37 -29.06 13.03
C GLU A 239 35.58 -28.95 11.72
N ILE A 240 35.49 -27.74 11.15
CA ILE A 240 34.83 -27.50 9.85
C ILE A 240 35.92 -27.22 8.82
N LEU A 241 36.21 -28.20 7.97
CA LEU A 241 37.25 -28.13 6.94
C LEU A 241 36.65 -28.19 5.53
N SER A 242 37.09 -27.30 4.66
CA SER A 242 36.84 -27.39 3.21
C SER A 242 38.17 -27.47 2.46
N ARG A 243 38.41 -28.60 1.77
CA ARG A 243 39.69 -28.86 1.07
C ARG A 243 39.76 -28.22 -0.33
N ALA A 244 38.62 -27.93 -0.95
CA ALA A 244 38.53 -27.53 -2.36
C ALA A 244 37.56 -26.37 -2.64
N GLY A 245 36.92 -25.80 -1.61
CA GLY A 245 35.93 -24.73 -1.79
C GLY A 245 35.78 -23.81 -0.58
N ASP A 246 34.91 -22.82 -0.67
CA ASP A 246 34.71 -21.83 0.40
C ASP A 246 33.81 -22.35 1.52
N ILE A 247 34.05 -21.87 2.74
CA ILE A 247 33.10 -21.99 3.85
C ILE A 247 32.31 -20.67 3.92
N LYS A 248 31.01 -20.72 3.64
CA LYS A 248 30.12 -19.55 3.64
C LYS A 248 29.08 -19.67 4.75
N ALA A 249 28.99 -18.68 5.62
CA ALA A 249 27.95 -18.58 6.66
C ALA A 249 27.08 -17.34 6.43
N GLU A 250 25.77 -17.54 6.20
CA GLU A 250 24.80 -16.46 5.97
C GLU A 250 23.64 -16.57 6.96
N ALA A 251 23.18 -15.43 7.50
CA ALA A 251 22.02 -15.36 8.39
C ALA A 251 21.15 -14.14 8.04
N LEU A 252 19.82 -14.26 8.19
CA LEU A 252 18.87 -13.15 7.96
C LEU A 252 19.05 -12.00 8.96
N HIS A 253 19.52 -12.32 10.17
CA HIS A 253 19.79 -11.37 11.23
C HIS A 253 21.31 -11.30 11.48
N ASN A 254 21.79 -11.98 12.52
CA ASN A 254 23.17 -11.86 12.97
C ASN A 254 23.89 -13.22 12.91
N VAL A 255 25.16 -13.21 12.54
CA VAL A 255 26.10 -14.31 12.79
C VAL A 255 26.88 -13.94 14.05
N VAL A 256 26.73 -14.71 15.13
CA VAL A 256 27.39 -14.43 16.42
C VAL A 256 28.46 -15.48 16.67
N PHE A 257 29.72 -15.05 16.77
CA PHE A 257 30.83 -15.86 17.26
C PHE A 257 31.03 -15.57 18.75
N GLN A 258 30.83 -16.55 19.62
CA GLN A 258 30.98 -16.40 21.08
C GLN A 258 31.92 -17.49 21.61
N SER A 259 32.99 -17.07 22.31
CA SER A 259 33.93 -17.97 22.97
C SER A 259 33.66 -17.98 24.47
N THR A 260 33.54 -19.18 25.07
CA THR A 260 33.34 -19.35 26.51
C THR A 260 34.64 -19.19 27.30
N GLU A 261 35.80 -19.40 26.66
CA GLU A 261 37.13 -19.29 27.26
C GLU A 261 37.86 -17.98 26.89
N GLY A 262 37.19 -17.09 26.16
CA GLY A 262 37.58 -15.68 26.05
C GLY A 262 38.40 -15.28 24.82
N GLU A 263 38.66 -16.18 23.88
CA GLU A 263 39.36 -15.82 22.63
C GLU A 263 38.68 -16.37 21.36
N ILE A 264 38.73 -15.56 20.30
CA ILE A 264 38.33 -15.91 18.94
C ILE A 264 39.51 -15.57 18.04
N VAL A 265 40.18 -16.59 17.49
CA VAL A 265 41.35 -16.43 16.64
C VAL A 265 40.95 -16.58 15.18
N LEU A 266 41.13 -15.52 14.38
CA LEU A 266 40.98 -15.55 12.92
C LEU A 266 42.37 -15.52 12.28
N SER A 267 42.87 -16.68 11.86
CA SER A 267 44.20 -16.81 11.25
C SER A 267 44.07 -17.08 9.75
N SER A 268 44.46 -16.10 8.92
CA SER A 268 44.50 -16.25 7.46
C SER A 268 45.57 -15.31 6.88
N PRO A 269 46.26 -15.69 5.78
CA PRO A 269 47.17 -14.80 5.06
C PRO A 269 46.49 -13.51 4.56
N ASN A 270 45.19 -13.56 4.27
CA ASN A 270 44.39 -12.41 3.88
C ASN A 270 43.03 -12.44 4.60
N ILE A 271 42.75 -11.40 5.38
CA ILE A 271 41.44 -11.16 6.01
C ILE A 271 40.92 -9.84 5.44
N TYR A 272 39.81 -9.90 4.70
CA TYR A 272 39.22 -8.72 4.05
C TYR A 272 38.05 -8.19 4.88
N VAL A 273 38.13 -6.91 5.26
CA VAL A 273 37.04 -6.17 5.91
C VAL A 273 36.72 -4.96 5.04
N ASP A 274 35.62 -5.05 4.30
CA ASP A 274 35.24 -4.03 3.30
C ASP A 274 34.59 -2.78 3.90
N ARG A 275 34.63 -1.68 3.14
CA ARG A 275 33.98 -0.36 3.44
C ARG A 275 34.58 0.44 4.60
N LEU A 276 35.81 0.17 5.00
CA LEU A 276 36.55 1.03 5.93
C LEU A 276 36.96 2.34 5.23
N MET A 277 36.78 3.48 5.90
CA MET A 277 37.19 4.79 5.35
C MET A 277 38.72 4.87 5.28
N ARG A 278 39.26 5.23 4.10
CA ARG A 278 40.71 5.29 3.86
C ARG A 278 41.25 6.70 4.11
N GLY A 279 42.25 6.81 4.97
CA GLY A 279 43.13 7.98 5.05
C GLY A 279 44.15 7.95 3.91
N THR A 280 44.39 9.07 3.26
CA THR A 280 45.25 9.19 2.07
C THR A 280 46.67 9.57 2.46
N GLU A 281 47.67 8.72 2.21
CA GLU A 281 49.02 9.04 1.67
C GLU A 281 49.66 7.75 1.10
N LYS A 282 50.61 7.87 0.15
CA LYS A 282 51.09 6.78 -0.74
C LYS A 282 52.28 5.99 -0.16
N GLY A 283 52.16 4.66 -0.14
CA GLY A 283 53.20 3.65 0.12
C GLY A 283 52.57 2.27 0.39
N HIS A 284 53.35 1.16 0.44
CA HIS A 284 52.81 -0.14 0.89
C HIS A 284 52.62 -0.10 2.41
N MET A 285 51.44 0.35 2.83
CA MET A 285 51.08 0.56 4.23
C MET A 285 50.45 -0.70 4.83
N GLN A 286 51.11 -1.27 5.83
CA GLN A 286 50.43 -2.08 6.84
C GLN A 286 49.68 -1.10 7.77
N TYR A 287 48.40 -1.37 8.03
CA TYR A 287 47.59 -0.57 8.93
C TYR A 287 47.23 -1.39 10.16
N GLN A 288 47.26 -0.76 11.33
CA GLN A 288 46.59 -1.29 12.52
C GLN A 288 45.12 -0.82 12.51
N VAL A 289 44.20 -1.67 12.98
CA VAL A 289 42.79 -1.32 13.13
C VAL A 289 42.56 -0.89 14.57
N CYS A 290 42.14 0.37 14.77
CA CYS A 290 41.89 0.95 16.08
C CYS A 290 40.39 1.06 16.35
N LEU A 291 39.97 0.80 17.59
CA LEU A 291 38.59 0.90 18.06
C LEU A 291 38.42 2.17 18.92
N CYS A 292 37.53 3.07 18.53
CA CYS A 292 37.10 4.19 19.39
C CYS A 292 36.24 3.65 20.56
N GLU A 293 36.17 4.37 21.69
CA GLU A 293 35.30 4.01 22.84
C GLU A 293 33.82 3.83 22.48
N ASN A 294 33.36 4.47 21.39
CA ASN A 294 32.00 4.35 20.87
C ASN A 294 31.78 3.16 19.91
N GLY A 295 32.78 2.29 19.74
CA GLY A 295 32.67 1.08 18.92
C GLY A 295 33.03 1.23 17.44
N ARG A 296 33.47 2.41 16.96
CA ARG A 296 33.91 2.60 15.57
C ARG A 296 35.33 2.11 15.33
N LEU A 297 35.53 1.39 14.22
CA LEU A 297 36.85 0.96 13.74
C LEU A 297 37.41 1.98 12.74
N PHE A 298 38.68 2.35 12.88
CA PHE A 298 39.41 3.17 11.92
C PHE A 298 40.82 2.62 11.66
N LEU A 299 41.35 2.89 10.46
CA LEU A 299 42.69 2.49 10.07
C LEU A 299 43.72 3.52 10.57
N ALA A 300 44.74 3.06 11.28
CA ALA A 300 45.92 3.84 11.65
C ALA A 300 47.18 3.22 11.06
N HIS A 301 48.25 4.00 10.91
CA HIS A 301 49.53 3.44 10.45
C HIS A 301 50.11 2.46 11.47
N ASN A 302 50.77 1.41 10.97
CA ASN A 302 51.45 0.43 11.79
C ASN A 302 52.52 1.09 12.69
N GLY A 303 52.49 0.80 13.99
CA GLY A 303 53.49 1.26 14.96
C GLY A 303 53.25 2.65 15.57
N VAL A 304 52.14 3.31 15.26
CA VAL A 304 51.74 4.60 15.86
C VAL A 304 50.70 4.35 16.95
N ASP A 305 50.57 5.21 17.97
CA ASP A 305 49.45 5.10 18.92
C ASP A 305 48.10 5.17 18.17
N CYS A 306 47.10 4.40 18.63
CA CYS A 306 45.72 4.45 18.14
C CYS A 306 45.04 5.79 18.48
N ARG A 307 45.46 6.88 17.83
CA ARG A 307 44.92 8.23 18.00
C ARG A 307 44.24 8.65 16.71
N ALA A 308 42.91 8.72 16.76
CA ALA A 308 42.13 9.32 15.69
C ALA A 308 42.03 10.84 15.91
N SER A 309 41.92 11.63 14.83
CA SER A 309 41.39 12.99 14.95
C SER A 309 40.05 12.94 15.70
N SER A 310 39.76 13.95 16.53
CA SER A 310 38.47 14.06 17.21
C SER A 310 37.29 14.00 16.24
N ASP A 311 37.48 14.28 14.94
CA ASP A 311 36.41 14.16 13.94
C ASP A 311 36.04 12.71 13.59
N VAL A 312 36.90 11.72 13.89
CA VAL A 312 36.68 10.30 13.62
C VAL A 312 35.98 9.62 14.79
N CYS A 313 36.42 9.90 16.02
CA CYS A 313 35.85 9.32 17.23
C CYS A 313 34.75 10.18 17.89
N GLU A 314 34.69 11.49 17.66
CA GLU A 314 33.68 12.38 18.26
C GLU A 314 32.72 12.99 17.22
N TYR A 315 31.47 13.19 17.61
CA TYR A 315 30.44 13.83 16.79
C TYR A 315 30.58 15.37 16.72
N ARG A 316 31.79 15.94 16.86
CA ARG A 316 32.00 17.41 16.91
C ARG A 316 31.51 18.13 15.65
N TRP A 317 31.53 17.47 14.50
CA TRP A 317 30.97 18.02 13.26
C TRP A 317 29.44 18.21 13.33
N LEU A 318 28.71 17.40 14.11
CA LEU A 318 27.27 17.57 14.34
C LEU A 318 26.98 18.85 15.11
N LEU A 319 27.75 19.12 16.16
CA LEU A 319 27.60 20.34 16.94
C LEU A 319 27.93 21.57 16.08
N LYS A 320 29.00 21.50 15.26
CA LYS A 320 29.34 22.57 14.29
C LYS A 320 28.18 22.83 13.32
N LEU A 321 27.56 21.78 12.79
CA LEU A 321 26.42 21.88 11.87
C LEU A 321 25.19 22.49 12.55
N LEU A 322 24.88 22.08 13.78
CA LEU A 322 23.77 22.64 14.56
C LEU A 322 24.00 24.12 14.89
N CYS A 323 25.22 24.49 15.28
CA CYS A 323 25.59 25.90 15.51
C CYS A 323 25.47 26.73 14.23
N PHE A 324 25.96 26.22 13.10
CA PHE A 324 25.82 26.87 11.80
C PHE A 324 24.36 27.06 11.41
N SER A 325 23.57 25.98 11.50
CA SER A 325 22.13 25.95 11.26
C SER A 325 21.35 26.97 12.12
N THR A 326 21.73 27.11 13.39
CA THR A 326 21.17 28.10 14.32
C THR A 326 21.58 29.52 13.95
N ALA A 327 22.84 29.75 13.60
CA ALA A 327 23.36 31.06 13.20
C ALA A 327 22.67 31.58 11.92
N VAL A 328 22.46 30.72 10.91
CA VAL A 328 21.74 31.11 9.69
C VAL A 328 20.29 31.48 9.99
N ARG A 329 19.58 30.74 10.85
CA ARG A 329 18.21 31.10 11.27
C ARG A 329 18.16 32.44 12.00
N PHE A 330 19.11 32.68 12.90
CA PHE A 330 19.21 33.98 13.57
C PHE A 330 19.43 35.12 12.57
N LEU A 331 20.31 34.93 11.59
CA LEU A 331 20.55 35.89 10.50
C LEU A 331 19.32 36.11 9.61
N LEU A 332 18.53 35.07 9.33
CA LEU A 332 17.26 35.22 8.60
C LEU A 332 16.22 36.00 9.41
N VAL A 333 16.15 35.78 10.73
CA VAL A 333 15.26 36.53 11.62
C VAL A 333 15.66 38.01 11.68
N THR A 334 16.95 38.34 11.75
CA THR A 334 17.40 39.74 11.71
C THR A 334 17.20 40.36 10.32
N TYR A 335 17.50 39.62 9.24
CA TYR A 335 17.23 40.03 7.86
C TYR A 335 15.75 40.35 7.63
N SER A 336 14.84 39.61 8.27
CA SER A 336 13.39 39.89 8.15
C SER A 336 13.03 41.33 8.48
N GLN A 337 13.70 41.94 9.48
CA GLN A 337 13.44 43.34 9.87
C GLN A 337 13.92 44.32 8.78
N LEU A 338 15.07 44.04 8.18
CA LEU A 338 15.60 44.84 7.07
C LEU A 338 14.67 44.76 5.86
N GLN A 339 14.26 43.55 5.47
CA GLN A 339 13.37 43.39 4.32
C GLN A 339 12.02 44.07 4.55
N ASP A 340 11.42 43.89 5.74
CA ASP A 340 10.14 44.50 6.07
C ASP A 340 10.20 46.03 6.09
N TYR A 341 11.37 46.62 6.38
CA TYR A 341 11.57 48.07 6.36
C TYR A 341 11.74 48.61 4.93
N PHE A 342 12.58 47.96 4.10
CA PHE A 342 12.97 48.51 2.79
C PHE A 342 12.08 48.09 1.61
N PHE A 343 11.39 46.94 1.68
CA PHE A 343 10.65 46.39 0.54
C PHE A 343 9.14 46.44 0.75
N ASP A 344 8.39 46.59 -0.34
CA ASP A 344 6.92 46.54 -0.32
C ASP A 344 6.41 45.14 0.04
N VAL A 345 7.04 44.11 -0.53
CA VAL A 345 6.74 42.70 -0.22
C VAL A 345 7.41 42.31 1.09
N LYS A 346 6.59 42.22 2.14
CA LYS A 346 7.03 41.89 3.50
C LYS A 346 7.54 40.44 3.60
N PHE A 347 8.63 40.28 4.34
CA PHE A 347 9.15 39.00 4.77
C PHE A 347 8.34 38.42 5.92
N THR A 348 7.85 39.24 6.85
CA THR A 348 6.98 38.72 7.93
C THR A 348 5.71 38.10 7.35
N ASP A 349 5.34 36.93 7.88
CA ASP A 349 4.09 36.27 7.52
C ASP A 349 2.89 37.08 8.05
N VAL A 350 1.85 37.22 7.24
CA VAL A 350 0.61 37.88 7.65
C VAL A 350 -0.04 37.13 8.81
N ASP A 351 0.09 35.81 8.84
CA ASP A 351 -0.43 35.03 9.97
C ASP A 351 0.30 35.37 11.28
N TYR A 352 1.59 35.71 11.23
CA TYR A 352 2.33 36.13 12.43
C TYR A 352 1.79 37.42 13.01
N THR A 353 1.44 38.40 12.18
CA THR A 353 0.87 39.67 12.66
C THR A 353 -0.50 39.47 13.27
N VAL A 354 -1.36 38.63 12.65
CA VAL A 354 -2.67 38.27 13.22
C VAL A 354 -2.54 37.57 14.57
N MET A 355 -1.58 36.65 14.72
CA MET A 355 -1.32 35.98 16.00
C MET A 355 -0.73 36.95 17.05
N MET A 356 0.10 37.90 16.64
CA MET A 356 0.63 38.93 17.54
C MET A 356 -0.44 39.91 18.01
N ASP A 357 -1.33 40.37 17.13
CA ASP A 357 -2.46 41.22 17.49
C ASP A 357 -3.33 40.53 18.56
N ALA A 358 -3.62 39.24 18.36
CA ALA A 358 -4.35 38.43 19.32
C ALA A 358 -3.62 38.29 20.68
N ALA A 359 -2.30 38.10 20.66
CA ALA A 359 -1.49 38.07 21.88
C ALA A 359 -1.51 39.43 22.62
N GLN A 360 -1.49 40.55 21.90
CA GLN A 360 -1.61 41.89 22.49
C GLN A 360 -2.97 42.12 23.14
N LEU A 361 -4.06 41.68 22.50
CA LEU A 361 -5.41 41.72 23.07
C LEU A 361 -5.46 40.92 24.38
N MET A 362 -4.90 39.70 24.37
CA MET A 362 -4.84 38.86 25.56
C MET A 362 -4.00 39.45 26.69
N ALA A 363 -2.90 40.14 26.38
CA ALA A 363 -2.10 40.86 27.37
C ALA A 363 -2.88 42.03 28.03
N ARG A 364 -3.92 42.55 27.36
CA ARG A 364 -4.85 43.56 27.90
C ARG A 364 -6.06 42.94 28.61
N GLY A 365 -6.12 41.61 28.73
CA GLY A 365 -7.26 40.89 29.32
C GLY A 365 -8.45 40.68 28.37
N GLN A 366 -8.30 41.00 27.08
CA GLN A 366 -9.33 40.84 26.06
C GLN A 366 -9.29 39.45 25.40
N SER A 367 -10.34 39.13 24.63
CA SER A 367 -10.40 37.88 23.87
C SER A 367 -9.52 37.96 22.61
N PRO A 368 -8.75 36.91 22.26
CA PRO A 368 -8.00 36.88 21.00
C PRO A 368 -8.92 36.94 19.77
N TYR A 369 -10.18 36.52 19.93
CA TYR A 369 -11.19 36.51 18.87
C TYR A 369 -11.80 37.89 18.58
N GLU A 370 -11.47 38.93 19.37
CA GLU A 370 -11.82 40.31 19.01
C GLU A 370 -11.04 40.77 17.76
N ARG A 371 -9.91 40.14 17.45
CA ARG A 371 -9.27 40.28 16.15
C ARG A 371 -10.07 39.50 15.11
N GLN A 372 -10.81 40.23 14.25
CA GLN A 372 -11.75 39.68 13.26
C GLN A 372 -11.21 38.61 12.29
N THR A 373 -9.88 38.50 12.11
CA THR A 373 -9.24 37.51 11.22
C THR A 373 -8.52 36.41 11.97
N TYR A 374 -8.63 36.35 13.30
CA TYR A 374 -8.02 35.31 14.11
C TYR A 374 -8.84 34.03 14.01
N ARG A 375 -8.29 33.02 13.32
CA ARG A 375 -8.93 31.72 13.02
C ARG A 375 -8.19 30.55 13.67
N TYR A 376 -7.39 30.84 14.70
CA TYR A 376 -6.51 29.88 15.35
C TYR A 376 -7.01 29.53 16.75
N THR A 377 -6.51 28.44 17.33
CA THR A 377 -6.77 28.17 18.75
C THR A 377 -6.01 29.17 19.63
N PRO A 378 -6.51 29.46 20.84
CA PRO A 378 -5.87 30.41 21.75
C PRO A 378 -4.43 30.02 22.11
N THR A 379 -4.06 28.75 21.90
CA THR A 379 -2.71 28.22 22.11
C THR A 379 -1.65 29.07 21.45
N PHE A 380 -1.84 29.51 20.20
CA PHE A 380 -0.84 30.33 19.52
C PHE A 380 -0.69 31.72 20.14
N ALA A 381 -1.80 32.35 20.53
CA ALA A 381 -1.75 33.65 21.18
C ALA A 381 -1.17 33.55 22.61
N TRP A 382 -1.45 32.47 23.35
CA TRP A 382 -0.79 32.17 24.63
C TRP A 382 0.73 32.01 24.46
N LEU A 383 1.15 31.26 23.44
CA LEU A 383 2.57 31.04 23.15
C LEU A 383 3.30 32.36 22.86
N LEU A 384 2.62 33.32 22.25
CA LEU A 384 3.17 34.61 21.84
C LEU A 384 2.99 35.75 22.87
N LEU A 385 2.42 35.50 24.05
CA LEU A 385 2.31 36.53 25.09
C LEU A 385 3.65 37.23 25.42
N PRO A 386 4.79 36.51 25.54
CA PRO A 386 6.09 37.17 25.76
C PRO A 386 6.53 38.06 24.59
N ALA A 387 6.06 37.79 23.37
CA ALA A 387 6.39 38.60 22.20
C ALA A 387 5.78 40.00 22.23
N VAL A 388 4.77 40.24 23.07
CA VAL A 388 4.25 41.59 23.32
C VAL A 388 5.33 42.50 23.92
N ARG A 389 6.18 41.95 24.80
CA ARG A 389 7.31 42.70 25.37
C ARG A 389 8.56 42.63 24.50
N TRP A 390 8.77 41.51 23.82
CA TRP A 390 9.94 41.20 23.00
C TRP A 390 9.54 40.81 21.57
N PRO A 391 9.42 41.76 20.62
CA PRO A 391 8.81 41.52 19.30
C PRO A 391 9.42 40.37 18.46
N LEU A 392 10.70 40.08 18.66
CA LEU A 392 11.42 39.00 17.96
C LEU A 392 11.19 37.61 18.58
N TYR A 393 10.63 37.53 19.79
CA TYR A 393 10.48 36.28 20.54
C TYR A 393 9.72 35.22 19.75
N GLY A 394 8.60 35.57 19.12
CA GLY A 394 7.79 34.60 18.36
C GLY A 394 8.55 33.99 17.18
N LYS A 395 9.28 34.81 16.41
CA LYS A 395 10.11 34.33 15.30
C LYS A 395 11.25 33.42 15.78
N LEU A 396 11.89 33.76 16.91
CA LEU A 396 12.93 32.93 17.50
C LEU A 396 12.37 31.61 18.03
N LEU A 397 11.19 31.65 18.65
CA LEU A 397 10.50 30.46 19.17
C LEU A 397 10.13 29.48 18.06
N PHE A 398 9.57 29.96 16.94
CA PHE A 398 9.24 29.09 15.82
C PHE A 398 10.48 28.54 15.11
N ASN A 399 11.60 29.27 15.07
CA ASN A 399 12.88 28.72 14.62
C ASN A 399 13.46 27.66 15.57
N ALA A 400 13.27 27.83 16.89
CA ALA A 400 13.65 26.80 17.86
C ALA A 400 12.84 25.51 17.64
N PHE A 401 11.53 25.61 17.40
CA PHE A 401 10.71 24.44 17.06
C PHE A 401 11.07 23.81 15.72
N ASP A 402 11.52 24.58 14.73
CA ASP A 402 12.03 24.04 13.46
C ASP A 402 13.31 23.20 13.68
N LEU A 403 14.24 23.67 14.53
CA LEU A 403 15.40 22.89 14.94
C LEU A 403 15.01 21.62 15.72
N LEU A 404 14.05 21.73 16.64
CA LEU A 404 13.54 20.57 17.39
C LEU A 404 12.83 19.56 16.48
N ALA A 405 12.07 20.01 15.48
CA ALA A 405 11.49 19.15 14.46
C ALA A 405 12.58 18.43 13.65
N GLY A 406 13.63 19.15 13.24
CA GLY A 406 14.80 18.56 12.59
C GLY A 406 15.47 17.49 13.46
N LEU A 407 15.71 17.76 14.74
CA LEU A 407 16.28 16.79 15.69
C LEU A 407 15.36 15.58 15.90
N ALA A 408 14.05 15.79 16.06
CA ALA A 408 13.08 14.71 16.17
C ALA A 408 13.06 13.84 14.91
N SER A 409 13.17 14.44 13.72
CA SER A 409 13.25 13.72 12.45
C SER A 409 14.51 12.85 12.36
N ILE A 410 15.66 13.33 12.85
CA ILE A 410 16.92 12.57 12.90
C ILE A 410 16.77 11.37 13.84
N VAL A 411 16.28 11.60 15.06
CA VAL A 411 16.08 10.52 16.04
C VAL A 411 15.14 9.45 15.47
N LEU A 412 14.05 9.87 14.82
CA LEU A 412 13.09 8.96 14.21
C LEU A 412 13.70 8.18 13.03
N ALA A 413 14.53 8.83 12.20
CA ALA A 413 15.23 8.18 11.10
C ALA A 413 16.18 7.08 11.61
N LEU A 414 16.95 7.39 12.67
CA LEU A 414 17.86 6.45 13.31
C LEU A 414 17.11 5.29 13.99
N TRP A 415 15.94 5.57 14.58
CA TRP A 415 15.08 4.56 15.20
C TRP A 415 14.46 3.60 14.16
N SER A 416 14.07 4.13 12.99
CA SER A 416 13.33 3.36 11.99
C SER A 416 14.22 2.42 11.13
N ASN A 417 15.54 2.56 11.19
CA ASN A 417 16.55 1.67 10.61
C ASN A 417 16.31 1.20 9.15
N TRP A 418 15.90 2.10 8.25
CA TRP A 418 15.64 1.82 6.82
C TRP A 418 16.91 1.57 5.97
N GLY A 419 18.05 1.28 6.59
CA GLY A 419 19.34 1.05 5.92
C GLY A 419 20.36 2.19 6.06
N PRO A 420 21.60 1.98 5.58
CA PRO A 420 22.69 2.92 5.77
C PRO A 420 22.56 4.13 4.85
N SER A 421 22.00 5.24 5.35
CA SER A 421 22.21 6.55 4.74
C SER A 421 23.50 7.20 5.25
N PRO A 422 24.26 7.92 4.41
CA PRO A 422 25.34 8.77 4.90
C PRO A 422 24.78 9.76 5.93
N LEU A 423 25.23 9.68 7.19
CA LEU A 423 24.72 10.53 8.28
C LEU A 423 24.79 12.02 7.88
N GLY A 424 25.82 12.45 7.17
CA GLY A 424 25.92 13.82 6.67
C GLY A 424 24.71 14.30 5.86
N VAL A 425 24.14 13.45 5.00
CA VAL A 425 22.96 13.79 4.18
C VAL A 425 21.71 13.90 5.06
N LEU A 426 21.50 12.95 5.98
CA LEU A 426 20.38 12.97 6.91
C LEU A 426 20.38 14.27 7.74
N PHE A 427 21.50 14.59 8.37
CA PHE A 427 21.63 15.80 9.20
C PHE A 427 21.51 17.08 8.38
N SER A 428 22.02 17.10 7.13
CA SER A 428 21.87 18.25 6.24
C SER A 428 20.41 18.47 5.82
N LEU A 429 19.69 17.40 5.44
CA LEU A 429 18.28 17.48 5.07
C LEU A 429 17.40 17.95 6.24
N ALA A 430 17.72 17.51 7.46
CA ALA A 430 16.96 17.87 8.65
C ALA A 430 17.25 19.29 9.16
N LEU A 431 18.51 19.73 9.17
CA LEU A 431 18.91 20.98 9.82
C LEU A 431 19.07 22.15 8.83
N LEU A 432 19.42 21.89 7.56
CA LEU A 432 19.73 22.91 6.56
C LEU A 432 18.68 23.02 5.45
N ASN A 433 17.44 22.60 5.69
CA ASN A 433 16.36 22.76 4.72
C ASN A 433 16.03 24.26 4.55
N PRO A 434 16.34 24.88 3.38
CA PRO A 434 16.16 26.32 3.22
C PRO A 434 14.68 26.73 3.26
N PHE A 435 13.76 25.84 2.84
CA PHE A 435 12.34 26.14 2.81
C PHE A 435 11.78 26.28 4.23
N THR A 436 12.07 25.33 5.12
CA THR A 436 11.56 25.38 6.51
C THR A 436 12.22 26.49 7.31
N MET A 437 13.52 26.75 7.07
CA MET A 437 14.25 27.87 7.66
C MET A 437 13.62 29.22 7.32
N ILE A 438 13.30 29.45 6.04
CA ILE A 438 12.68 30.69 5.59
C ILE A 438 11.30 30.83 6.23
N ILE A 439 10.41 29.83 6.07
CA ILE A 439 9.03 29.90 6.58
C ILE A 439 8.99 30.14 8.10
N SER A 440 9.83 29.44 8.87
CA SER A 440 9.91 29.63 10.33
C SER A 440 10.43 31.04 10.69
N SER A 441 11.42 31.55 9.95
CA SER A 441 11.95 32.91 10.13
C SER A 441 10.96 34.01 9.75
N ARG A 442 9.96 33.73 8.91
CA ARG A 442 8.85 34.66 8.66
C ARG A 442 7.92 34.82 9.87
N GLY A 443 8.06 33.99 10.90
CA GLY A 443 7.19 33.96 12.08
C GLY A 443 6.01 33.00 11.94
N ASN A 444 6.08 32.05 11.00
CA ASN A 444 5.04 31.07 10.82
C ASN A 444 5.11 29.97 11.89
N ALA A 445 3.96 29.59 12.46
CA ALA A 445 3.87 28.60 13.52
C ALA A 445 3.79 27.13 13.06
N GLU A 446 3.87 26.83 11.75
CA GLU A 446 3.81 25.46 11.22
C GLU A 446 4.97 24.58 11.72
N SER A 447 6.13 25.15 12.10
CA SER A 447 7.24 24.40 12.69
C SER A 447 6.90 23.82 14.06
N PHE A 448 6.14 24.55 14.88
CA PHE A 448 5.63 24.06 16.16
C PHE A 448 4.72 22.84 15.96
N VAL A 449 3.80 22.93 14.98
CA VAL A 449 2.89 21.83 14.66
C VAL A 449 3.67 20.61 14.13
N SER A 450 4.64 20.84 13.24
CA SER A 450 5.49 19.79 12.68
C SER A 450 6.30 19.06 13.76
N PHE A 451 6.85 19.81 14.73
CA PHE A 451 7.50 19.21 15.90
C PHE A 451 6.55 18.34 16.72
N LEU A 452 5.35 18.83 17.05
CA LEU A 452 4.37 18.05 17.82
C LEU A 452 3.98 16.75 17.10
N VAL A 453 3.75 16.82 15.78
CA VAL A 453 3.44 15.63 14.95
C VAL A 453 4.60 14.64 14.99
N LEU A 454 5.83 15.07 14.67
CA LEU A 454 7.00 14.18 14.67
C LEU A 454 7.29 13.59 16.05
N PHE A 455 7.14 14.37 17.11
CA PHE A 455 7.35 13.90 18.47
C PHE A 455 6.27 12.91 18.91
N SER A 456 5.00 13.14 18.53
CA SER A 456 3.93 12.17 18.76
C SER A 456 4.16 10.85 18.03
N LEU A 457 4.67 10.92 16.79
CA LEU A 457 5.06 9.74 16.02
C LEU A 457 6.21 8.98 16.69
N LEU A 458 7.24 9.70 17.15
CA LEU A 458 8.37 9.11 17.87
C LEU A 458 7.90 8.36 19.13
N LEU A 459 7.01 8.94 19.92
CA LEU A 459 6.47 8.29 21.12
C LEU A 459 5.68 7.01 20.78
N VAL A 460 4.99 6.99 19.64
CA VAL A 460 4.28 5.79 19.16
C VAL A 460 5.26 4.72 18.67
N GLU A 461 6.34 5.11 17.99
CA GLU A 461 7.39 4.21 17.48
C GLU A 461 8.30 3.63 18.57
N VAL A 462 8.60 4.39 19.62
CA VAL A 462 9.39 3.91 20.78
C VAL A 462 8.68 2.75 21.48
N GLY A 463 7.35 2.75 21.48
CA GLY A 463 6.55 1.68 22.06
C GLY A 463 6.48 1.71 23.60
N GLY A 464 5.75 0.75 24.18
CA GLY A 464 5.43 0.72 25.61
C GLY A 464 4.13 1.47 25.98
N PRO A 465 3.48 1.11 27.10
CA PRO A 465 2.16 1.63 27.46
C PRO A 465 2.18 3.14 27.77
N LEU A 466 3.19 3.61 28.52
CA LEU A 466 3.31 5.01 28.88
C LEU A 466 3.62 5.90 27.66
N ALA A 467 4.56 5.51 26.81
CA ALA A 467 4.88 6.26 25.60
C ALA A 467 3.70 6.33 24.63
N ARG A 468 2.94 5.22 24.47
CA ARG A 468 1.72 5.20 23.66
C ARG A 468 0.63 6.11 24.22
N LEU A 469 0.44 6.14 25.54
CA LEU A 469 -0.49 7.07 26.19
C LEU A 469 -0.06 8.53 25.96
N CYS A 470 1.18 8.88 26.28
CA CYS A 470 1.72 10.23 26.05
C CYS A 470 1.64 10.63 24.57
N GLY A 471 2.00 9.72 23.65
CA GLY A 471 1.91 9.92 22.21
C GLY A 471 0.47 10.15 21.72
N SER A 472 -0.50 9.40 22.25
CA SER A 472 -1.93 9.59 21.93
C SER A 472 -2.48 10.93 22.44
N LEU A 473 -2.15 11.32 23.68
CA LEU A 473 -2.54 12.60 24.26
C LEU A 473 -1.92 13.77 23.49
N LEU A 474 -0.63 13.66 23.14
CA LEU A 474 0.08 14.67 22.37
C LEU A 474 -0.46 14.79 20.94
N HIS A 475 -0.79 13.67 20.30
CA HIS A 475 -1.44 13.67 18.99
C HIS A 475 -2.81 14.36 19.06
N GLY A 476 -3.63 14.06 20.08
CA GLY A 476 -4.89 14.77 20.34
C GLY A 476 -4.70 16.28 20.56
N PHE A 477 -3.68 16.66 21.33
CA PHE A 477 -3.32 18.07 21.53
C PHE A 477 -2.88 18.72 20.21
N CYS A 478 -2.17 18.00 19.35
CA CYS A 478 -1.80 18.47 18.02
C CYS A 478 -3.05 18.73 17.15
N VAL A 479 -4.05 17.84 17.20
CA VAL A 479 -5.36 18.03 16.54
C VAL A 479 -6.11 19.26 17.08
N HIS A 480 -5.96 19.56 18.38
CA HIS A 480 -6.50 20.78 18.96
C HIS A 480 -5.81 22.01 18.36
N VAL A 481 -4.47 22.03 18.33
CA VAL A 481 -3.69 23.16 17.79
C VAL A 481 -4.00 23.43 16.31
N LYS A 482 -4.08 22.38 15.49
CA LYS A 482 -4.52 22.42 14.09
C LYS A 482 -5.29 21.13 13.80
N ILE A 483 -6.39 21.19 13.05
CA ILE A 483 -7.26 20.02 12.84
C ILE A 483 -6.62 18.92 11.97
N TYR A 484 -5.75 19.28 11.01
CA TYR A 484 -5.26 18.34 9.99
C TYR A 484 -4.55 17.07 10.50
N PRO A 485 -3.81 17.05 11.63
CA PRO A 485 -3.16 15.83 12.14
C PRO A 485 -4.14 14.68 12.41
N ILE A 486 -5.45 14.95 12.46
CA ILE A 486 -6.48 13.91 12.55
C ILE A 486 -6.37 12.85 11.45
N ILE A 487 -5.77 13.17 10.30
CA ILE A 487 -5.50 12.22 9.21
C ILE A 487 -4.60 11.06 9.62
N TYR A 488 -3.82 11.21 10.69
CA TYR A 488 -2.90 10.19 11.18
C TYR A 488 -3.57 9.20 12.15
N LEU A 489 -4.75 9.53 12.69
CA LEU A 489 -5.46 8.69 13.64
C LEU A 489 -5.78 7.28 13.07
N PRO A 490 -6.31 7.13 11.84
CA PRO A 490 -6.61 5.81 11.28
C PRO A 490 -5.37 4.91 11.18
N SER A 491 -4.23 5.43 10.73
CA SER A 491 -3.01 4.64 10.57
C SER A 491 -2.39 4.24 11.91
N ALA A 492 -2.39 5.14 12.90
CA ALA A 492 -1.92 4.86 14.25
C ALA A 492 -2.77 3.79 14.95
N CYS A 493 -4.10 3.91 14.89
CA CYS A 493 -5.01 2.90 15.43
C CYS A 493 -4.83 1.54 14.73
N LEU A 494 -4.70 1.55 13.40
CA LEU A 494 -4.53 0.31 12.63
C LEU A 494 -3.18 -0.36 12.91
N LYS A 495 -2.10 0.40 13.10
CA LYS A 495 -0.80 -0.16 13.53
C LYS A 495 -0.94 -0.91 14.85
N LEU A 496 -1.49 -0.26 15.87
CA LEU A 496 -1.64 -0.85 17.20
C LEU A 496 -2.57 -2.06 17.19
N TYR A 497 -3.63 -2.01 16.37
CA TYR A 497 -4.50 -3.15 16.12
C TYR A 497 -3.71 -4.32 15.50
N GLN A 498 -2.96 -4.08 14.42
CA GLN A 498 -2.19 -5.11 13.72
C GLN A 498 -1.05 -5.69 14.58
N GLU A 499 -0.34 -4.87 15.35
CA GLU A 499 0.71 -5.31 16.27
C GLU A 499 0.18 -6.30 17.31
N LYS A 500 -0.97 -5.99 17.92
CA LYS A 500 -1.59 -6.88 18.92
C LYS A 500 -2.25 -8.09 18.31
N LEU A 501 -2.88 -7.95 17.13
CA LEU A 501 -3.54 -9.07 16.47
C LEU A 501 -2.53 -10.12 15.99
N TYR A 502 -1.40 -9.70 15.41
CA TYR A 502 -0.37 -10.57 14.83
C TYR A 502 0.85 -10.78 15.76
N GLN A 503 0.68 -10.54 17.07
CA GLN A 503 1.75 -10.78 18.05
C GLN A 503 2.18 -12.26 18.01
N LYS A 504 3.48 -12.50 17.75
CA LYS A 504 4.04 -13.82 17.43
C LYS A 504 4.08 -14.78 18.63
N ASP A 505 4.17 -14.24 19.84
CA ASP A 505 4.30 -14.99 21.10
C ASP A 505 2.99 -15.06 21.91
N ASP A 506 1.84 -14.68 21.34
CA ASP A 506 0.55 -14.72 22.04
C ASP A 506 -0.21 -16.02 21.73
N GLU A 507 -0.15 -16.97 22.67
CA GLU A 507 -0.89 -18.25 22.63
C GLU A 507 -2.41 -18.08 22.86
N ALA A 508 -2.90 -16.88 23.13
CA ALA A 508 -4.33 -16.65 23.33
C ALA A 508 -5.16 -16.98 22.09
N ARG A 509 -6.39 -17.46 22.31
CA ARG A 509 -7.36 -17.74 21.24
C ARG A 509 -7.65 -16.49 20.41
N LEU A 510 -7.95 -16.68 19.13
CA LEU A 510 -8.27 -15.60 18.17
C LEU A 510 -9.25 -14.52 18.69
N PRO A 511 -10.39 -14.82 19.33
CA PRO A 511 -11.30 -13.79 19.86
C PRO A 511 -10.66 -12.93 20.95
N VAL A 512 -9.77 -13.50 21.77
CA VAL A 512 -9.05 -12.75 22.83
C VAL A 512 -8.02 -11.82 22.20
N ARG A 513 -7.28 -12.29 21.18
CA ARG A 513 -6.34 -11.46 20.41
C ARG A 513 -7.07 -10.30 19.72
N PHE A 514 -8.22 -10.58 19.10
CA PHE A 514 -9.07 -9.56 18.50
C PHE A 514 -9.55 -8.52 19.52
N ALA A 515 -10.04 -8.95 20.69
CA ALA A 515 -10.46 -8.05 21.75
C ALA A 515 -9.29 -7.17 22.26
N ARG A 516 -8.11 -7.75 22.51
CA ARG A 516 -6.91 -7.00 22.91
C ARG A 516 -6.47 -5.99 21.85
N ALA A 517 -6.52 -6.36 20.58
CA ALA A 517 -6.21 -5.48 19.46
C ALA A 517 -7.20 -4.31 19.36
N LEU A 518 -8.50 -4.59 19.53
CA LEU A 518 -9.52 -3.56 19.56
C LEU A 518 -9.33 -2.62 20.76
N VAL A 519 -9.03 -3.14 21.94
CA VAL A 519 -8.74 -2.33 23.14
C VAL A 519 -7.51 -1.45 22.93
N ALA A 520 -6.45 -1.95 22.29
CA ALA A 520 -5.26 -1.14 22.01
C ALA A 520 -5.56 0.02 21.03
N ALA A 521 -6.30 -0.27 19.95
CA ALA A 521 -6.70 0.74 18.98
C ALA A 521 -7.67 1.76 19.57
N ALA A 522 -8.68 1.29 20.31
CA ALA A 522 -9.66 2.13 21.00
C ALA A 522 -9.02 2.96 22.12
N GLY A 523 -8.07 2.39 22.86
CA GLY A 523 -7.31 3.10 23.89
C GLY A 523 -6.48 4.25 23.31
N TYR A 524 -5.84 4.04 22.15
CA TYR A 524 -5.16 5.12 21.45
C TYR A 524 -6.12 6.20 20.95
N ALA A 525 -7.24 5.80 20.33
CA ALA A 525 -8.26 6.74 19.87
C ALA A 525 -8.87 7.54 21.04
N PHE A 526 -9.08 6.89 22.19
CA PHE A 526 -9.55 7.54 23.40
C PHE A 526 -8.53 8.54 23.94
N GLY A 527 -7.24 8.19 23.94
CA GLY A 527 -6.17 9.13 24.31
C GLY A 527 -6.12 10.35 23.39
N VAL A 528 -6.26 10.16 22.07
CA VAL A 528 -6.37 11.27 21.10
C VAL A 528 -7.62 12.11 21.38
N LEU A 529 -8.77 11.49 21.67
CA LEU A 529 -10.00 12.19 22.02
C LEU A 529 -9.82 13.04 23.28
N VAL A 530 -9.21 12.50 24.34
CA VAL A 530 -8.95 13.23 25.59
C VAL A 530 -7.96 14.38 25.34
N GLY A 531 -6.87 14.12 24.62
CA GLY A 531 -5.87 15.12 24.27
C GLY A 531 -6.43 16.27 23.42
N PHE A 532 -7.45 16.01 22.62
CA PHE A 532 -8.19 17.03 21.87
C PHE A 532 -9.26 17.72 22.72
N ALA A 533 -10.10 16.95 23.41
CA ALA A 533 -11.29 17.44 24.08
C ALA A 533 -10.96 18.28 25.32
N ALA A 534 -9.94 17.91 26.11
CA ALA A 534 -9.57 18.66 27.31
C ALA A 534 -9.13 20.10 27.03
N PRO A 535 -8.14 20.38 26.15
CA PRO A 535 -7.75 21.76 25.82
C PRO A 535 -8.85 22.49 25.04
N THR A 536 -9.63 21.79 24.21
CA THR A 536 -10.79 22.37 23.50
C THR A 536 -11.87 22.81 24.47
N ALA A 537 -12.18 22.01 25.49
CA ALA A 537 -13.15 22.35 26.53
C ALA A 537 -12.66 23.52 27.38
N LEU A 538 -11.37 23.57 27.71
CA LEU A 538 -10.77 24.70 28.42
C LEU A 538 -10.85 26.00 27.60
N ALA A 539 -10.53 25.93 26.30
CA ALA A 539 -10.63 27.06 25.39
C ALA A 539 -12.10 27.53 25.23
N TYR A 540 -13.04 26.59 25.08
CA TYR A 540 -14.46 26.89 24.99
C TYR A 540 -15.02 27.47 26.29
N HIS A 541 -14.59 26.98 27.44
CA HIS A 541 -15.00 27.53 28.74
C HIS A 541 -14.56 29.00 28.87
N LYS A 542 -13.37 29.35 28.38
CA LYS A 542 -12.84 30.72 28.47
C LYS A 542 -13.38 31.68 27.43
N TYR A 543 -13.57 31.24 26.18
CA TYR A 543 -13.88 32.11 25.03
C TYR A 543 -15.27 31.85 24.42
N GLY A 544 -16.01 30.85 24.91
CA GLY A 544 -17.37 30.55 24.51
C GLY A 544 -17.52 30.14 23.04
N ARG A 545 -18.69 30.46 22.48
CA ARG A 545 -19.08 30.10 21.11
C ARG A 545 -18.16 30.67 20.03
N GLN A 546 -17.59 31.85 20.25
CA GLN A 546 -16.66 32.49 19.31
C GLN A 546 -15.46 31.59 18.99
N TYR A 547 -14.89 30.92 20.01
CA TYR A 547 -13.81 29.96 19.78
C TYR A 547 -14.25 28.81 18.87
N ALA A 548 -15.41 28.21 19.13
CA ALA A 548 -15.90 27.08 18.33
C ALA A 548 -16.19 27.48 16.89
N ASP A 549 -16.78 28.67 16.68
CA ASP A 549 -17.11 29.17 15.35
C ASP A 549 -15.83 29.50 14.55
N GLU A 550 -14.85 30.17 15.18
CA GLU A 550 -13.68 30.71 14.48
C GLU A 550 -12.50 29.74 14.36
N ALA A 551 -12.23 28.95 15.39
CA ALA A 551 -11.08 28.05 15.42
C ALA A 551 -11.40 26.61 14.95
N LEU A 552 -12.68 26.20 14.98
CA LEU A 552 -13.08 24.84 14.60
C LEU A 552 -14.01 24.81 13.38
N LEU A 553 -15.21 25.38 13.50
CA LEU A 553 -16.27 25.28 12.49
C LEU A 553 -15.94 26.05 11.21
N TYR A 554 -15.17 27.15 11.31
CA TYR A 554 -14.69 27.91 10.17
C TYR A 554 -13.99 27.01 9.14
N HIS A 555 -13.17 26.04 9.57
CA HIS A 555 -12.43 25.17 8.65
C HIS A 555 -13.31 24.22 7.83
N LEU A 556 -14.49 23.85 8.35
CA LEU A 556 -15.46 23.03 7.61
C LEU A 556 -16.17 23.86 6.53
N ARG A 557 -16.52 25.11 6.86
CA ARG A 557 -17.27 26.01 5.96
C ARG A 557 -16.38 26.84 5.03
N ARG A 558 -15.07 26.92 5.30
CA ARG A 558 -14.13 27.78 4.56
C ARG A 558 -14.19 27.50 3.06
N THR A 559 -14.49 28.54 2.30
CA THR A 559 -14.40 28.60 0.84
C THR A 559 -13.48 29.76 0.49
N ASP A 560 -12.25 29.44 0.08
CA ASP A 560 -11.28 30.46 -0.30
C ASP A 560 -11.37 30.68 -1.81
N TYR A 561 -11.94 31.82 -2.19
CA TYR A 561 -12.07 32.25 -3.57
C TYR A 561 -10.82 32.97 -4.07
N LYS A 562 -9.88 33.33 -3.19
CA LYS A 562 -8.60 33.90 -3.62
C LYS A 562 -7.73 32.82 -4.25
N HIS A 563 -6.88 33.27 -5.17
CA HIS A 563 -5.96 32.41 -5.89
C HIS A 563 -5.05 31.66 -4.90
N ASN A 564 -4.88 30.35 -5.13
CA ASN A 564 -4.03 29.48 -4.32
C ASN A 564 -3.53 28.30 -5.19
N PHE A 565 -2.63 27.47 -4.65
CA PHE A 565 -2.01 26.38 -5.42
C PHE A 565 -2.99 25.27 -5.81
N SER A 566 -4.19 25.21 -5.21
CA SER A 566 -5.18 24.19 -5.50
C SER A 566 -6.00 24.54 -6.75
N PRO A 567 -6.27 23.57 -7.66
CA PRO A 567 -7.12 23.79 -8.83
C PRO A 567 -8.56 24.21 -8.51
N PHE A 568 -9.01 24.06 -7.25
CA PHE A 568 -10.37 24.37 -6.82
C PHE A 568 -10.64 25.86 -6.67
N PHE A 569 -9.61 26.72 -6.62
CA PHE A 569 -9.81 28.16 -6.39
C PHE A 569 -10.67 28.82 -7.48
N LEU A 570 -10.45 28.48 -8.77
CA LEU A 570 -11.15 29.13 -9.88
C LEU A 570 -12.64 28.75 -9.94
N PRO A 571 -13.02 27.46 -9.85
CA PRO A 571 -14.44 27.09 -9.72
C PRO A 571 -15.13 27.76 -8.53
N LEU A 572 -14.45 27.87 -7.38
CA LEU A 572 -15.01 28.54 -6.21
C LEU A 572 -15.13 30.06 -6.41
N TYR A 573 -14.19 30.68 -7.11
CA TYR A 573 -14.22 32.10 -7.47
C TYR A 573 -15.38 32.43 -8.41
N LEU A 574 -15.60 31.63 -9.46
CA LEU A 574 -16.66 31.84 -10.44
C LEU A 574 -18.07 31.61 -9.88
N ASN A 575 -18.20 30.84 -8.80
CA ASN A 575 -19.47 30.56 -8.12
C ASN A 575 -19.59 31.31 -6.78
N ALA A 576 -18.81 32.38 -6.59
CA ALA A 576 -18.83 33.14 -5.34
C ALA A 576 -20.12 33.98 -5.17
N ASP A 577 -20.85 34.27 -6.25
CA ASP A 577 -22.10 35.03 -6.20
C ASP A 577 -23.25 34.20 -5.59
N ASP A 578 -24.07 34.86 -4.77
CA ASP A 578 -25.04 34.26 -3.83
C ASP A 578 -26.09 33.32 -4.49
N ASP A 579 -26.39 33.49 -5.78
CA ASP A 579 -27.40 32.70 -6.49
C ASP A 579 -27.07 31.19 -6.58
N ASN A 580 -25.80 30.82 -6.38
CA ASN A 580 -25.30 29.44 -6.49
C ASN A 580 -24.70 28.88 -5.20
N ALA A 581 -25.10 29.39 -4.02
CA ALA A 581 -24.58 28.95 -2.71
C ALA A 581 -24.62 27.43 -2.50
N ASN A 582 -25.66 26.75 -3.02
CA ASN A 582 -25.76 25.29 -2.97
C ASN A 582 -24.66 24.59 -3.78
N ILE A 583 -24.31 25.10 -4.95
CA ILE A 583 -23.26 24.54 -5.83
C ILE A 583 -21.89 24.72 -5.17
N THR A 584 -21.62 25.91 -4.63
CA THR A 584 -20.37 26.21 -3.92
C THR A 584 -20.19 25.33 -2.67
N ALA A 585 -21.26 25.10 -1.92
CA ALA A 585 -21.27 24.15 -0.81
C ALA A 585 -21.00 22.71 -1.30
N TRP A 586 -21.66 22.26 -2.37
CA TRP A 586 -21.45 20.94 -2.96
C TRP A 586 -20.01 20.73 -3.41
N ILE A 587 -19.39 21.69 -4.13
CA ILE A 587 -17.99 21.62 -4.55
C ILE A 587 -17.06 21.53 -3.33
N SER A 588 -17.31 22.37 -2.32
CA SER A 588 -16.54 22.43 -1.07
C SER A 588 -16.58 21.10 -0.30
N TYR A 589 -17.75 20.44 -0.22
CA TYR A 589 -17.90 19.14 0.43
C TYR A 589 -17.36 17.98 -0.43
N ALA A 590 -17.59 18.01 -1.73
CA ALA A 590 -17.13 16.98 -2.66
C ALA A 590 -15.61 16.87 -2.68
N ALA A 591 -14.88 17.99 -2.53
CA ALA A 591 -13.42 17.99 -2.47
C ALA A 591 -12.85 17.16 -1.29
N PHE A 592 -13.59 17.01 -0.18
CA PHE A 592 -13.14 16.20 0.96
C PHE A 592 -13.21 14.69 0.70
N VAL A 593 -14.07 14.23 -0.21
CA VAL A 593 -14.30 12.79 -0.41
C VAL A 593 -13.05 12.10 -1.00
N PRO A 594 -12.45 12.55 -2.12
CA PRO A 594 -11.22 11.95 -2.63
C PRO A 594 -10.07 12.03 -1.61
N GLN A 595 -9.98 13.14 -0.87
CA GLN A 595 -8.97 13.37 0.16
C GLN A 595 -9.10 12.38 1.34
N ALA A 596 -10.32 12.14 1.83
CA ALA A 596 -10.56 11.17 2.89
C ALA A 596 -10.30 9.73 2.43
N LEU A 597 -10.77 9.38 1.21
CA LEU A 597 -10.58 8.04 0.64
C LEU A 597 -9.10 7.71 0.46
N ILE A 598 -8.29 8.64 -0.06
CA ILE A 598 -6.86 8.38 -0.28
C ILE A 598 -6.10 8.24 1.04
N VAL A 599 -6.42 9.06 2.06
CA VAL A 599 -5.82 8.95 3.40
C VAL A 599 -6.16 7.61 4.04
N LEU A 600 -7.42 7.17 3.97
CA LEU A 600 -7.85 5.88 4.50
C LEU A 600 -7.19 4.71 3.77
N PHE A 601 -7.08 4.78 2.43
CA PHE A 601 -6.39 3.77 1.63
C PHE A 601 -4.91 3.67 2.00
N LEU A 602 -4.22 4.81 2.13
CA LEU A 602 -2.81 4.85 2.54
C LEU A 602 -2.62 4.32 3.97
N ALA A 603 -3.53 4.64 4.89
CA ALA A 603 -3.54 4.08 6.24
C ALA A 603 -3.66 2.54 6.20
N LEU A 604 -4.60 2.00 5.42
CA LEU A 604 -4.77 0.55 5.27
C LEU A 604 -3.52 -0.14 4.69
N LYS A 605 -2.88 0.50 3.70
CA LYS A 605 -1.71 -0.06 3.01
C LYS A 605 -0.42 0.02 3.83
N PHE A 606 -0.18 1.14 4.52
CA PHE A 606 1.11 1.46 5.14
C PHE A 606 1.09 1.55 6.68
N ALA A 607 0.00 1.18 7.36
CA ALA A 607 -0.09 1.30 8.83
C ALA A 607 1.06 0.64 9.61
N ARG A 608 1.64 -0.48 9.13
CA ARG A 608 2.80 -1.11 9.80
C ARG A 608 4.05 -0.22 9.83
N GLN A 609 4.13 0.75 8.92
CA GLN A 609 5.27 1.64 8.73
C GLN A 609 4.78 3.09 8.84
N LEU A 610 4.53 3.56 10.07
CA LEU A 610 3.93 4.89 10.25
C LEU A 610 4.74 6.05 9.64
N PRO A 611 6.08 6.10 9.69
CA PRO A 611 6.81 7.24 9.13
C PRO A 611 6.53 7.50 7.65
N ILE A 612 6.54 6.44 6.83
CA ILE A 612 6.21 6.55 5.40
C ILE A 612 4.70 6.77 5.19
N CYS A 613 3.86 6.10 5.99
CA CYS A 613 2.42 6.29 5.94
C CYS A 613 2.04 7.75 6.19
N TRP A 614 2.60 8.36 7.23
CA TRP A 614 2.34 9.75 7.61
C TRP A 614 2.87 10.69 6.53
N PHE A 615 4.13 10.53 6.09
CA PHE A 615 4.69 11.33 4.99
C PHE A 615 3.81 11.36 3.73
N ILE A 616 3.45 10.18 3.20
CA ILE A 616 2.66 10.09 1.97
C ILE A 616 1.22 10.56 2.21
N SER A 617 0.64 10.30 3.38
CA SER A 617 -0.70 10.79 3.73
C SER A 617 -0.74 12.31 3.82
N THR A 618 0.27 12.96 4.40
CA THR A 618 0.39 14.42 4.43
C THR A 618 0.53 14.99 3.03
N LEU A 619 1.38 14.39 2.20
CA LEU A 619 1.61 14.86 0.83
C LEU A 619 0.35 14.71 -0.03
N ALA A 620 -0.36 13.57 0.10
CA ALA A 620 -1.65 13.33 -0.55
C ALA A 620 -2.75 14.27 -0.04
N PHE A 621 -2.81 14.49 1.27
CA PHE A 621 -3.74 15.40 1.92
C PHE A 621 -3.56 16.83 1.41
N VAL A 622 -2.33 17.33 1.36
CA VAL A 622 -2.03 18.70 0.87
C VAL A 622 -2.36 18.83 -0.61
N ALA A 623 -1.96 17.85 -1.44
CA ALA A 623 -2.20 17.89 -2.88
C ALA A 623 -3.70 17.91 -3.25
N HIS A 624 -4.54 17.18 -2.50
CA HIS A 624 -5.98 17.09 -2.76
C HIS A 624 -6.80 18.10 -1.95
N ASN A 625 -6.17 18.99 -1.20
CA ASN A 625 -6.89 19.99 -0.41
C ASN A 625 -7.52 21.05 -1.33
N LYS A 626 -8.73 21.49 -1.00
CA LYS A 626 -9.41 22.60 -1.71
C LYS A 626 -8.67 23.93 -1.60
N VAL A 627 -7.93 24.15 -0.52
CA VAL A 627 -7.04 25.31 -0.33
C VAL A 627 -5.63 24.79 -0.13
N CYS A 628 -4.67 25.31 -0.90
CA CYS A 628 -3.26 24.94 -0.76
C CYS A 628 -2.38 26.20 -0.75
N THR A 629 -1.66 26.41 0.35
CA THR A 629 -0.68 27.49 0.52
C THR A 629 0.72 26.92 0.71
N SER A 630 1.77 27.73 0.49
CA SER A 630 3.16 27.29 0.63
C SER A 630 3.52 26.82 2.04
N GLN A 631 2.85 27.32 3.07
CA GLN A 631 3.04 26.93 4.46
C GLN A 631 2.81 25.42 4.68
N TYR A 632 1.87 24.83 3.93
CA TYR A 632 1.51 23.40 4.07
C TYR A 632 2.65 22.47 3.65
N PHE A 633 3.57 22.96 2.82
CA PHE A 633 4.70 22.16 2.35
C PHE A 633 5.67 21.81 3.48
N VAL A 634 5.71 22.61 4.54
CA VAL A 634 6.50 22.31 5.76
C VAL A 634 6.06 20.97 6.36
N TRP A 635 4.77 20.63 6.30
CA TRP A 635 4.22 19.44 6.96
C TRP A 635 4.82 18.14 6.42
N TYR A 636 4.95 17.98 5.11
CA TYR A 636 5.55 16.77 4.54
C TYR A 636 7.07 16.88 4.41
N LEU A 637 7.64 18.09 4.27
CA LEU A 637 9.10 18.27 4.27
C LEU A 637 9.73 17.91 5.62
N ALA A 638 9.00 18.09 6.72
CA ALA A 638 9.45 17.68 8.06
C ALA A 638 9.69 16.16 8.18
N PHE A 639 8.99 15.33 7.41
CA PHE A 639 9.20 13.88 7.39
C PHE A 639 10.27 13.43 6.40
N LEU A 640 10.66 14.27 5.44
CA LEU A 640 11.60 13.90 4.38
C LEU A 640 12.92 13.31 4.92
N PRO A 641 13.56 13.86 5.98
CA PRO A 641 14.76 13.27 6.55
C PRO A 641 14.52 11.85 7.09
N VAL A 642 13.32 11.57 7.62
CA VAL A 642 12.95 10.29 8.23
C VAL A 642 12.86 9.18 7.20
N VAL A 643 12.24 9.47 6.05
CA VAL A 643 11.97 8.47 4.99
C VAL A 643 13.07 8.40 3.93
N TRP A 644 14.07 9.29 4.01
CA TRP A 644 15.10 9.44 2.97
C TRP A 644 15.83 8.14 2.65
N SER A 645 16.26 7.41 3.69
CA SER A 645 16.99 6.14 3.54
C SER A 645 16.14 5.01 2.96
N GLY A 646 14.81 5.07 3.11
CA GLY A 646 13.89 4.05 2.59
C GLY A 646 13.59 4.19 1.10
N PHE A 647 13.93 5.32 0.47
CA PHE A 647 13.77 5.49 -0.97
C PHE A 647 14.94 4.90 -1.73
N ASP A 648 14.64 4.13 -2.78
CA ASP A 648 15.64 3.64 -3.72
C ASP A 648 16.25 4.82 -4.51
N CYS A 649 17.38 5.32 -4.01
CA CYS A 649 18.07 6.49 -4.53
C CYS A 649 18.93 6.14 -5.75
N ASP A 650 18.32 5.54 -6.76
CA ASP A 650 18.97 5.19 -8.01
C ASP A 650 19.06 6.42 -8.95
N ARG A 651 20.24 6.69 -9.51
CA ARG A 651 20.48 7.66 -10.63
C ARG A 651 19.85 9.06 -10.48
N GLY A 652 20.08 9.75 -9.37
CA GLY A 652 19.71 11.19 -9.24
C GLY A 652 18.21 11.50 -9.31
N ARG A 653 17.34 10.48 -9.25
CA ARG A 653 15.88 10.63 -9.34
C ARG A 653 15.27 11.50 -8.24
N PRO A 654 15.71 11.44 -6.96
CA PRO A 654 15.21 12.36 -5.93
C PRO A 654 15.46 13.82 -6.27
N VAL A 655 16.64 14.12 -6.86
CA VAL A 655 16.98 15.47 -7.31
C VAL A 655 16.05 15.91 -8.45
N GLN A 656 15.75 15.01 -9.40
CA GLN A 656 14.79 15.32 -10.46
C GLN A 656 13.39 15.62 -9.91
N LEU A 657 12.90 14.85 -8.94
CA LEU A 657 11.59 15.10 -8.32
C LEU A 657 11.56 16.42 -7.56
N LEU A 658 12.64 16.76 -6.85
CA LEU A 658 12.78 18.06 -6.20
C LEU A 658 12.78 19.20 -7.23
N LEU A 659 13.48 19.04 -8.36
CA LEU A 659 13.49 20.03 -9.45
C LEU A 659 12.09 20.21 -10.08
N TRP A 660 11.34 19.12 -10.29
CA TRP A 660 9.96 19.24 -10.76
C TRP A 660 9.08 19.97 -9.75
N TRP A 661 9.23 19.66 -8.46
CA TRP A 661 8.48 20.31 -7.38
C TRP A 661 8.79 21.80 -7.25
N THR A 662 10.06 22.20 -7.39
CA THR A 662 10.46 23.62 -7.37
C THR A 662 10.05 24.35 -8.65
N ALA A 663 10.19 23.72 -9.82
CA ALA A 663 9.76 24.29 -11.10
C ALA A 663 8.26 24.58 -11.13
N GLY A 664 7.43 23.67 -10.60
CA GLY A 664 5.98 23.87 -10.49
C GLY A 664 5.62 25.10 -9.64
N GLN A 665 6.34 25.34 -8.54
CA GLN A 665 6.15 26.54 -7.73
C GLN A 665 6.60 27.81 -8.45
N ALA A 666 7.78 27.79 -9.08
CA ALA A 666 8.29 28.94 -9.83
C ALA A 666 7.33 29.34 -10.97
N LEU A 667 6.79 28.35 -11.69
CA LEU A 667 5.81 28.57 -12.75
C LEU A 667 4.50 29.17 -12.21
N TRP A 668 4.09 28.80 -11.00
CA TRP A 668 2.88 29.33 -10.37
C TRP A 668 3.05 30.77 -9.85
N LEU A 669 4.23 31.11 -9.32
CA LEU A 669 4.49 32.41 -8.70
C LEU A 669 4.43 33.59 -9.67
N LEU A 670 4.91 33.43 -10.91
CA LEU A 670 4.89 34.50 -11.91
C LEU A 670 3.46 34.98 -12.27
N PRO A 671 2.54 34.11 -12.72
CA PRO A 671 1.17 34.52 -13.02
C PRO A 671 0.42 34.98 -11.76
N ALA A 672 0.69 34.41 -10.59
CA ALA A 672 0.12 34.88 -9.32
C ALA A 672 0.59 36.31 -8.98
N TYR A 673 1.86 36.64 -9.19
CA TYR A 673 2.38 37.99 -8.99
C TYR A 673 1.72 39.00 -9.94
N CYS A 674 1.56 38.64 -11.23
CA CYS A 674 0.86 39.46 -12.20
C CYS A 674 -0.62 39.70 -11.82
N LEU A 675 -1.28 38.68 -11.27
CA LEU A 675 -2.66 38.76 -10.82
C LEU A 675 -2.81 39.67 -9.58
N GLU A 676 -2.08 39.38 -8.49
CA GLU A 676 -2.29 40.05 -7.19
C GLU A 676 -1.65 41.44 -7.12
N PHE A 677 -0.42 41.59 -7.64
CA PHE A 677 0.35 42.83 -7.46
C PHE A 677 0.31 43.77 -8.66
N ARG A 678 0.16 43.24 -9.88
CA ARG A 678 0.06 44.06 -11.10
C ARG A 678 -1.39 44.29 -11.55
N GLY A 679 -2.35 43.54 -10.99
CA GLY A 679 -3.77 43.67 -11.31
C GLY A 679 -4.14 43.20 -12.72
N PHE A 680 -3.29 42.39 -13.37
CA PHE A 680 -3.61 41.83 -14.68
C PHE A 680 -4.57 40.65 -14.55
N ASN A 681 -5.48 40.48 -15.51
CA ASN A 681 -6.44 39.37 -15.53
C ASN A 681 -5.74 38.04 -15.91
N PHE A 682 -5.06 37.43 -14.92
CA PHE A 682 -4.27 36.21 -15.06
C PHE A 682 -4.92 34.98 -14.37
N PHE A 683 -6.23 35.01 -14.12
CA PHE A 683 -6.94 33.91 -13.45
C PHE A 683 -6.76 32.56 -14.15
N LEU A 684 -6.88 32.51 -15.48
CA LEU A 684 -6.72 31.27 -16.26
C LEU A 684 -5.27 30.75 -16.24
N PRO A 685 -4.22 31.57 -16.52
CA PRO A 685 -2.83 31.15 -16.34
C PRO A 685 -2.50 30.61 -14.95
N VAL A 686 -2.98 31.28 -13.88
CA VAL A 686 -2.79 30.79 -12.50
C VAL A 686 -3.46 29.44 -12.30
N TRP A 687 -4.67 29.26 -12.82
CA TRP A 687 -5.38 27.99 -12.74
C TRP A 687 -4.67 26.84 -13.48
N ILE A 688 -4.18 27.09 -14.70
CA ILE A 688 -3.38 26.11 -15.45
C ILE A 688 -2.12 25.73 -14.66
N ALA A 689 -1.45 26.71 -14.04
CA ALA A 689 -0.29 26.45 -13.19
C ALA A 689 -0.67 25.62 -11.94
N SER A 690 -1.82 25.87 -11.32
CA SER A 690 -2.34 25.06 -10.20
C SER A 690 -2.63 23.62 -10.62
N VAL A 691 -3.21 23.39 -11.80
CA VAL A 691 -3.43 22.04 -12.35
C VAL A 691 -2.10 21.33 -12.61
N LEU A 692 -1.13 22.01 -13.21
CA LEU A 692 0.20 21.43 -13.44
C LEU A 692 0.89 21.08 -12.12
N PHE A 693 0.83 21.98 -11.13
CA PHE A 693 1.40 21.73 -9.81
C PHE A 693 0.73 20.54 -9.12
N PHE A 694 -0.59 20.39 -9.24
CA PHE A 694 -1.32 19.21 -8.78
C PHE A 694 -0.81 17.92 -9.46
N LEU A 695 -0.67 17.91 -10.79
CA LEU A 695 -0.14 16.74 -11.53
C LEU A 695 1.29 16.38 -11.13
N ILE A 696 2.14 17.37 -10.88
CA ILE A 696 3.51 17.17 -10.36
C ILE A 696 3.46 16.49 -8.99
N ASN A 697 2.62 16.95 -8.07
CA ASN A 697 2.47 16.34 -6.75
C ASN A 697 1.93 14.91 -6.84
N VAL A 698 0.94 14.64 -7.71
CA VAL A 698 0.43 13.27 -7.95
C VAL A 698 1.54 12.36 -8.50
N HIS A 699 2.39 12.88 -9.40
CA HIS A 699 3.56 12.14 -9.87
C HIS A 699 4.54 11.80 -8.74
N ILE A 700 4.82 12.76 -7.86
CA ILE A 700 5.70 12.57 -6.70
C ILE A 700 5.10 11.53 -5.75
N ILE A 701 3.80 11.58 -5.44
CA ILE A 701 3.10 10.57 -4.62
C ILE A 701 3.27 9.18 -5.22
N ARG A 702 2.95 9.03 -6.52
CA ARG A 702 3.07 7.75 -7.23
C ARG A 702 4.49 7.21 -7.13
N ARG A 703 5.50 8.07 -7.35
CA ARG A 703 6.91 7.67 -7.28
C ARG A 703 7.28 7.26 -5.85
N ALA A 704 6.96 8.07 -4.85
CA ALA A 704 7.22 7.76 -3.44
C ALA A 704 6.62 6.41 -3.03
N VAL A 705 5.38 6.09 -3.46
CA VAL A 705 4.72 4.81 -3.17
C VAL A 705 5.42 3.61 -3.85
N VAL A 706 6.02 3.80 -5.03
CA VAL A 706 6.64 2.72 -5.81
C VAL A 706 8.12 2.54 -5.48
N SER A 707 8.84 3.62 -5.14
CA SER A 707 10.29 3.60 -4.89
C SER A 707 10.67 3.32 -3.45
N PHE A 708 9.70 3.25 -2.54
CA PHE A 708 9.94 2.92 -1.14
C PHE A 708 10.13 1.40 -1.00
N ARG A 709 11.22 0.99 -0.36
CA ARG A 709 11.64 -0.42 -0.22
C ARG A 709 10.90 -1.19 0.86
#